data_AF-A0A502EBM9-F1
#
_entry.id   AF-A0A502EBM9-F1
#
_cell.length_a   1.000
_cell.length_b   1.000
_cell.length_c   1.000
_cell.angle_alpha   90.00
_cell.angle_beta   90.00
_cell.angle_gamma   90.00
#
_symmetry.space_group_name_H-M   'P 1'
#
loop_
_entity.id
_entity.type
_entity.pdbx_description
1 polymer ?
#
loop_
_entity_poly.entity_id
_entity_poly.type
_entity_poly.pdbx_seq_one_letter_code
_entity_poly.pdbx_strand_id
1 'polypeptide(L)'
;MARTSLTSGDSTFNASQFNTAIITPGANTLVLMFVASARSAPGGATPTKPRASGNGLTWESIQTVTTGGDRRLTCFRAFGAAPTAGAVTIDFADQIQDLCAWSIFEYDGVNTTAGGVNAIGQSKSGSATGTTLTITLDTPSDPARNTAVGAIMLALNIELAQSITAGSGFVQIHQQNPNKLAGRGATLQTQDATAGNSGVNWTWNASEPAVGIVVEVKAAPVGGTDPGGTDPGGTNPGGTGSSTTDPVALAKHFEPVLFFDPAESHFPVDAKRYVEAAALWSAGPAFDDHNTWGGAPGASFPRNPLVPAGQLRAMPNEGGTHLGSKPEFVVADAAHERFLEFGGWKDNADPPNHEAAVTAATTNLYADRAKIVADQVGALDGARRWYHAEFFDSARLTRLFPAGAAPDLGALLKKQFTNPAMLCYYFFFPAHEQGVGADTCDTVDATEVSCHAGDWQCVALLLESDGSGVAAGYAPKFFGYTGLRPAPRADGSYAPYQFDAEDRVAMKVLPWRKGTDAAPVEPAVDGETHPRFFVARGSHSLYTGAGNQELDPYVNGAHPNKCGQLDSGEIVPPPPHETDDKLPADLVMVLTKTFGGGLLGTAWGFISAMVELIAGIEEFGGAAPADTSDTPNDDIVPTAANAGVVLAPGGVTVADGGPDPERWSTAQQFESNGRRYDFIVDRASQLWWPADDGQSGFRGRWGQRVQFDPLGRRSGPKFPDFVRMFLLAVASGETELGLDG
;
A
#
# COMPACT_ATOMS: atom_id res chain seq x y z
N MET A 1 -15.50 6.98 -2.49
CA MET A 1 -15.68 8.23 -1.72
C MET A 1 -14.55 8.27 -0.72
N ALA A 2 -13.64 9.23 -0.84
CA ALA A 2 -12.52 9.44 0.06
C ALA A 2 -12.76 10.69 0.92
N ARG A 3 -12.31 10.63 2.18
CA ARG A 3 -12.37 11.73 3.14
C ARG A 3 -11.05 12.50 3.14
N THR A 4 -11.11 13.83 3.10
CA THR A 4 -9.96 14.71 3.40
C THR A 4 -10.24 15.54 4.63
N SER A 5 -9.34 15.49 5.62
CA SER A 5 -9.42 16.40 6.77
C SER A 5 -8.96 17.80 6.36
N LEU A 6 -9.72 18.84 6.74
CA LEU A 6 -9.41 20.23 6.41
C LEU A 6 -8.90 21.00 7.62
N THR A 7 -9.65 21.03 8.73
CA THR A 7 -9.21 21.66 9.98
C THR A 7 -10.06 21.22 11.16
N SER A 8 -9.51 21.30 12.36
CA SER A 8 -10.27 21.28 13.62
C SER A 8 -9.63 22.21 14.62
N GLY A 9 -10.38 22.57 15.65
CA GLY A 9 -9.89 23.44 16.71
C GLY A 9 -10.99 23.84 17.67
N ASP A 10 -10.61 24.60 18.66
CA ASP A 10 -11.50 25.05 19.71
C ASP A 10 -11.09 26.41 20.26
N SER A 11 -12.01 27.03 20.99
CA SER A 11 -11.83 28.29 21.66
C SER A 11 -12.70 28.36 22.90
N THR A 12 -12.10 28.81 24.00
CA THR A 12 -12.78 29.07 25.28
C THR A 12 -12.96 30.57 25.54
N PHE A 13 -12.60 31.40 24.55
CA PHE A 13 -12.82 32.85 24.60
C PHE A 13 -14.31 33.18 24.46
N ASN A 14 -14.75 34.18 25.23
CA ASN A 14 -16.10 34.70 25.11
C ASN A 14 -16.22 35.51 23.82
N ALA A 15 -16.88 34.96 22.81
CA ALA A 15 -17.10 35.63 21.54
C ALA A 15 -18.44 35.23 20.92
N SER A 16 -19.02 36.12 20.11
CA SER A 16 -20.18 35.78 19.29
C SER A 16 -19.77 35.28 17.89
N GLN A 17 -18.49 35.28 17.57
CA GLN A 17 -17.95 34.85 16.28
C GLN A 17 -16.59 34.17 16.46
N PHE A 18 -16.35 33.10 15.70
CA PHE A 18 -15.10 32.35 15.70
C PHE A 18 -14.65 32.11 14.25
N ASN A 19 -13.36 32.28 13.98
CA ASN A 19 -12.77 31.95 12.69
C ASN A 19 -11.91 30.69 12.83
N THR A 20 -12.02 29.79 11.86
CA THR A 20 -11.15 28.61 11.78
C THR A 20 -9.77 28.96 11.22
N ALA A 21 -8.86 27.99 11.17
CA ALA A 21 -7.69 28.08 10.29
C ALA A 21 -8.14 28.20 8.82
N ILE A 22 -7.24 28.72 7.98
CA ILE A 22 -7.47 28.80 6.53
C ILE A 22 -7.56 27.38 5.96
N ILE A 23 -8.61 27.11 5.21
CA ILE A 23 -8.81 25.86 4.46
C ILE A 23 -8.99 26.18 2.97
N THR A 24 -8.73 25.20 2.12
CA THR A 24 -9.01 25.27 0.68
C THR A 24 -9.81 24.04 0.28
N PRO A 25 -11.15 24.10 0.32
CA PRO A 25 -11.98 22.96 -0.06
C PRO A 25 -11.78 22.56 -1.53
N GLY A 26 -11.86 21.27 -1.82
CA GLY A 26 -11.83 20.74 -3.18
C GLY A 26 -13.08 21.11 -3.97
N ALA A 27 -12.94 21.34 -5.28
CA ALA A 27 -14.07 21.58 -6.16
C ALA A 27 -15.01 20.35 -6.22
N ASN A 28 -16.32 20.59 -6.19
CA ASN A 28 -17.36 19.55 -6.25
C ASN A 28 -17.26 18.48 -5.15
N THR A 29 -16.70 18.84 -3.99
CA THR A 29 -16.69 17.99 -2.79
C THR A 29 -17.81 18.40 -1.84
N LEU A 30 -18.32 17.44 -1.05
CA LEU A 30 -19.18 17.75 0.08
C LEU A 30 -18.30 18.09 1.27
N VAL A 31 -18.34 19.35 1.71
CA VAL A 31 -17.68 19.78 2.95
C VAL A 31 -18.67 19.62 4.10
N LEU A 32 -18.28 18.92 5.16
CA LEU A 32 -19.03 18.85 6.42
C LEU A 32 -18.30 19.62 7.51
N MET A 33 -19.07 20.37 8.31
CA MET A 33 -18.56 21.01 9.52
C MET A 33 -19.45 20.68 10.71
N PHE A 34 -18.84 20.16 11.78
CA PHE A 34 -19.49 19.97 13.06
C PHE A 34 -19.03 21.06 14.02
N VAL A 35 -19.97 21.73 14.68
CA VAL A 35 -19.74 22.81 15.65
C VAL A 35 -20.38 22.44 16.97
N ALA A 36 -19.55 22.30 18.01
CA ALA A 36 -19.97 22.23 19.40
C ALA A 36 -19.87 23.63 20.01
N SER A 37 -20.91 24.13 20.65
CA SER A 37 -20.91 25.43 21.31
C SER A 37 -21.61 25.40 22.65
N ALA A 38 -21.29 26.38 23.48
CA ALA A 38 -21.96 26.58 24.75
C ALA A 38 -22.11 28.04 25.12
N ARG A 39 -23.04 28.28 26.04
CA ARG A 39 -23.32 29.60 26.58
C ARG A 39 -23.49 29.56 28.09
N SER A 40 -22.83 30.50 28.77
CA SER A 40 -23.18 30.88 30.12
C SER A 40 -24.32 31.91 30.15
N ALA A 41 -25.44 31.56 30.75
CA ALA A 41 -26.43 32.52 31.23
C ALA A 41 -26.91 32.10 32.63
N PRO A 42 -27.08 33.04 33.59
CA PRO A 42 -27.78 32.75 34.84
C PRO A 42 -29.17 32.18 34.53
N GLY A 43 -29.43 30.94 34.94
CA GLY A 43 -30.70 30.24 34.67
C GLY A 43 -30.70 29.28 33.48
N GLY A 44 -29.58 29.13 32.76
CA GLY A 44 -29.47 28.28 31.56
C GLY A 44 -30.11 28.95 30.34
N ALA A 45 -29.33 29.15 29.27
CA ALA A 45 -29.86 29.65 28.01
C ALA A 45 -29.28 28.86 26.86
N THR A 46 -30.18 28.38 25.99
CA THR A 46 -29.78 27.58 24.85
C THR A 46 -28.92 28.41 23.89
N PRO A 47 -27.74 27.91 23.49
CA PRO A 47 -26.93 28.52 22.44
C PRO A 47 -27.74 28.84 21.19
N THR A 48 -27.51 30.01 20.59
CA THR A 48 -28.05 30.38 19.28
C THR A 48 -27.55 29.38 18.24
N LYS A 49 -28.34 29.11 17.21
CA LYS A 49 -27.92 28.21 16.11
C LYS A 49 -26.81 28.94 15.35
N PRO A 50 -25.60 28.36 15.24
CA PRO A 50 -24.55 29.02 14.50
C PRO A 50 -24.97 29.22 13.03
N ARG A 51 -24.40 30.24 12.40
CA ARG A 51 -24.32 30.41 10.95
C ARG A 51 -22.87 30.18 10.54
N ALA A 52 -22.67 29.64 9.35
CA ALA A 52 -21.36 29.41 8.78
C ALA A 52 -21.24 30.19 7.47
N SER A 53 -20.07 30.77 7.21
CA SER A 53 -19.76 31.45 5.95
C SER A 53 -18.27 31.39 5.68
N GLY A 54 -17.86 31.35 4.42
CA GLY A 54 -16.44 31.24 4.03
C GLY A 54 -16.25 30.47 2.74
N ASN A 55 -15.03 30.49 2.21
CA ASN A 55 -14.57 29.73 1.04
C ASN A 55 -15.35 29.96 -0.27
N GLY A 56 -16.10 31.05 -0.38
CA GLY A 56 -17.01 31.26 -1.52
C GLY A 56 -18.13 30.22 -1.61
N LEU A 57 -18.40 29.48 -0.53
CA LEU A 57 -19.40 28.42 -0.48
C LEU A 57 -20.67 28.85 0.26
N THR A 58 -21.80 28.27 -0.12
CA THR A 58 -23.05 28.34 0.66
C THR A 58 -23.06 27.24 1.71
N TRP A 59 -23.03 27.64 2.97
CA TRP A 59 -23.11 26.72 4.10
C TRP A 59 -24.55 26.58 4.60
N GLU A 60 -25.01 25.35 4.70
CA GLU A 60 -26.36 25.02 5.15
C GLU A 60 -26.30 24.09 6.36
N SER A 61 -27.11 24.38 7.38
CA SER A 61 -27.21 23.50 8.55
C SER A 61 -28.10 22.30 8.24
N ILE A 62 -27.55 21.11 8.43
CA ILE A 62 -28.22 19.82 8.23
C ILE A 62 -29.00 19.39 9.46
N GLN A 63 -28.35 19.43 10.63
CA GLN A 63 -28.94 18.95 11.87
C GLN A 63 -28.41 19.75 13.06
N THR A 64 -29.22 19.90 14.10
CA THR A 64 -28.80 20.52 15.36
C THR A 64 -29.44 19.81 16.54
N VAL A 65 -28.67 19.65 17.62
CA VAL A 65 -29.12 19.00 18.86
C VAL A 65 -28.54 19.72 20.07
N THR A 66 -29.29 19.77 21.16
CA THR A 66 -28.91 20.49 22.39
C THR A 66 -28.88 19.56 23.59
N THR A 67 -28.03 19.84 24.57
CA THR A 67 -27.98 19.15 25.87
C THR A 67 -27.70 20.15 26.99
N GLY A 68 -28.02 19.79 28.23
CA GLY A 68 -27.75 20.61 29.43
C GLY A 68 -28.49 21.95 29.51
N GLY A 69 -29.27 22.32 28.49
CA GLY A 69 -29.91 23.62 28.36
C GLY A 69 -28.97 24.74 27.88
N ASP A 70 -27.66 24.49 27.88
CA ASP A 70 -26.59 25.47 27.64
C ASP A 70 -25.60 25.04 26.55
N ARG A 71 -25.77 23.86 25.94
CA ARG A 71 -24.85 23.30 24.93
C ARG A 71 -25.56 22.92 23.64
N ARG A 72 -24.86 23.03 22.51
CA ARG A 72 -25.37 22.72 21.18
C ARG A 72 -24.31 22.05 20.31
N LEU A 73 -24.72 21.01 19.59
CA LEU A 73 -23.98 20.43 18.47
C LEU A 73 -24.74 20.72 17.17
N THR A 74 -24.05 21.22 16.15
CA THR A 74 -24.64 21.54 14.83
C THR A 74 -23.78 20.98 13.72
N CYS A 75 -24.40 20.29 12.77
CA CYS A 75 -23.77 19.88 11.51
C CYS A 75 -24.15 20.86 10.40
N PHE A 76 -23.17 21.28 9.62
CA PHE A 76 -23.31 22.01 8.38
C PHE A 76 -22.80 21.18 7.22
N ARG A 77 -23.32 21.48 6.03
CA ARG A 77 -22.73 21.11 4.76
C ARG A 77 -22.43 22.34 3.93
N ALA A 78 -21.46 22.23 3.03
CA ALA A 78 -21.22 23.16 1.94
C ALA A 78 -20.79 22.40 0.69
N PHE A 79 -21.05 22.99 -0.48
CA PHE A 79 -20.72 22.40 -1.78
C PHE A 79 -20.56 23.51 -2.82
N GLY A 80 -19.61 23.37 -3.74
CA GLY A 80 -19.43 24.31 -4.84
C GLY A 80 -18.38 23.88 -5.85
N ALA A 81 -18.52 24.32 -7.10
CA ALA A 81 -17.62 23.97 -8.19
C ALA A 81 -16.30 24.74 -8.19
N ALA A 82 -16.21 25.86 -7.46
CA ALA A 82 -15.01 26.69 -7.37
C ALA A 82 -14.84 27.32 -5.97
N PRO A 83 -14.55 26.52 -4.92
CA PRO A 83 -14.26 27.05 -3.59
C PRO A 83 -13.00 27.92 -3.60
N THR A 84 -12.93 28.90 -2.69
CA THR A 84 -11.75 29.74 -2.49
C THR A 84 -11.04 29.42 -1.18
N ALA A 85 -9.73 29.64 -1.13
CA ALA A 85 -8.95 29.54 0.10
C ALA A 85 -9.41 30.61 1.10
N GLY A 86 -9.67 30.22 2.35
CA GLY A 86 -10.11 31.14 3.40
C GLY A 86 -10.49 30.42 4.69
N ALA A 87 -10.63 31.18 5.77
CA ALA A 87 -11.21 30.67 7.01
C ALA A 87 -12.74 30.54 6.89
N VAL A 88 -13.33 29.62 7.65
CA VAL A 88 -14.77 29.57 7.88
C VAL A 88 -15.07 30.42 9.12
N THR A 89 -16.04 31.31 9.00
CA THR A 89 -16.57 32.11 10.10
C THR A 89 -17.82 31.43 10.66
N ILE A 90 -17.76 31.08 11.94
CA ILE A 90 -18.87 30.55 12.75
C ILE A 90 -19.45 31.71 13.54
N ASP A 91 -20.67 32.11 13.21
CA ASP A 91 -21.35 33.29 13.75
C ASP A 91 -22.58 32.91 14.59
N PHE A 92 -22.65 33.43 15.81
CA PHE A 92 -23.76 33.27 16.76
C PHE A 92 -24.60 34.55 16.88
N ALA A 93 -24.54 35.42 15.87
CA ALA A 93 -25.13 36.75 15.82
C ALA A 93 -24.61 37.63 16.96
N ASP A 94 -25.50 38.15 17.80
CA ASP A 94 -25.17 38.96 18.98
C ASP A 94 -24.97 38.11 20.25
N GLN A 95 -25.15 36.78 20.16
CA GLN A 95 -25.08 35.90 21.32
C GLN A 95 -23.65 35.41 21.58
N ILE A 96 -23.04 35.91 22.65
CA ILE A 96 -21.74 35.43 23.14
C ILE A 96 -21.84 33.94 23.53
N GLN A 97 -20.97 33.14 22.93
CA GLN A 97 -20.65 31.79 23.39
C GLN A 97 -19.46 31.85 24.33
N ASP A 98 -19.47 31.00 25.36
CA ASP A 98 -18.33 30.86 26.27
C ASP A 98 -17.35 29.77 25.83
N LEU A 99 -17.75 28.95 24.85
CA LEU A 99 -16.96 27.89 24.26
C LEU A 99 -17.46 27.57 22.83
N CYS A 100 -16.53 27.32 21.93
CA CYS A 100 -16.79 26.82 20.57
C CYS A 100 -15.70 25.83 20.16
N ALA A 101 -16.08 24.68 19.60
CA ALA A 101 -15.16 23.73 18.98
C ALA A 101 -15.71 23.29 17.62
N TRP A 102 -14.82 23.04 16.68
CA TRP A 102 -15.18 22.67 15.31
C TRP A 102 -14.33 21.52 14.77
N SER A 103 -14.93 20.80 13.83
CA SER A 103 -14.30 19.77 13.00
C SER A 103 -14.80 19.95 11.56
N ILE A 104 -13.88 20.16 10.62
CA ILE A 104 -14.17 20.36 9.20
C ILE A 104 -13.39 19.36 8.35
N PHE A 105 -14.10 18.68 7.47
CA PHE A 105 -13.55 17.70 6.54
C PHE A 105 -14.46 17.61 5.30
N GLU A 106 -13.96 17.05 4.21
CA GLU A 106 -14.69 16.93 2.95
C GLU A 106 -14.68 15.50 2.39
N TYR A 107 -15.64 15.23 1.51
CA TYR A 107 -15.78 13.98 0.77
C TYR A 107 -15.82 14.23 -0.75
N ASP A 108 -15.00 13.47 -1.48
CA ASP A 108 -15.09 13.36 -2.95
C ASP A 108 -16.03 12.23 -3.39
N GLY A 109 -16.34 12.15 -4.69
CA GLY A 109 -17.15 11.04 -5.23
C GLY A 109 -18.57 10.93 -4.64
N VAL A 110 -19.09 12.05 -4.11
CA VAL A 110 -20.44 12.16 -3.54
C VAL A 110 -21.48 12.42 -4.62
N ASN A 111 -22.75 12.25 -4.29
CA ASN A 111 -23.83 12.67 -5.16
C ASN A 111 -23.90 14.21 -5.28
N THR A 112 -23.38 14.73 -6.39
CA THR A 112 -23.29 16.18 -6.66
C THR A 112 -24.59 16.80 -7.18
N THR A 113 -25.63 16.00 -7.43
CA THR A 113 -26.88 16.49 -8.00
C THR A 113 -27.57 17.49 -7.06
N ALA A 114 -28.31 18.43 -7.66
CA ALA A 114 -28.95 19.53 -6.94
C ALA A 114 -27.97 20.36 -6.06
N GLY A 115 -26.77 20.66 -6.57
CA GLY A 115 -25.78 21.46 -5.84
C GLY A 115 -25.30 20.79 -4.55
N GLY A 116 -25.13 19.45 -4.58
CA GLY A 116 -24.70 18.66 -3.43
C GLY A 116 -25.75 18.47 -2.34
N VAL A 117 -27.02 18.87 -2.56
CA VAL A 117 -28.15 18.55 -1.65
C VAL A 117 -28.30 17.04 -1.50
N ASN A 118 -28.24 16.35 -2.63
CA ASN A 118 -28.45 14.91 -2.66
C ASN A 118 -27.24 14.10 -2.19
N ALA A 119 -26.13 14.76 -1.82
CA ALA A 119 -25.01 14.14 -1.13
C ALA A 119 -25.38 13.73 0.30
N ILE A 120 -26.42 14.34 0.90
CA ILE A 120 -26.95 13.92 2.20
C ILE A 120 -28.14 12.99 1.97
N GLY A 121 -28.02 11.73 2.39
CA GLY A 121 -29.12 10.76 2.29
C GLY A 121 -30.14 10.92 3.40
N GLN A 122 -29.64 10.99 4.63
CA GLN A 122 -30.43 11.18 5.84
C GLN A 122 -29.55 11.77 6.93
N SER A 123 -30.18 12.33 7.96
CA SER A 123 -29.49 12.75 9.18
C SER A 123 -30.34 12.43 10.39
N LYS A 124 -29.72 11.87 11.44
CA LYS A 124 -30.37 11.56 12.72
C LYS A 124 -29.58 12.19 13.86
N SER A 125 -30.25 12.38 14.99
CA SER A 125 -29.62 12.86 16.22
C SER A 125 -30.13 12.07 17.41
N GLY A 126 -29.33 12.00 18.46
CA GLY A 126 -29.69 11.31 19.68
C GLY A 126 -29.00 11.92 20.89
N SER A 127 -29.48 11.56 22.08
CA SER A 127 -28.90 11.96 23.35
C SER A 127 -28.89 10.77 24.32
N ALA A 128 -27.93 10.78 25.24
CA ALA A 128 -27.85 9.81 26.33
C ALA A 128 -27.14 10.45 27.54
N THR A 129 -27.34 9.87 28.71
CA THR A 129 -26.46 10.10 29.87
C THR A 129 -25.90 8.74 30.26
N GLY A 130 -24.58 8.60 30.25
CA GLY A 130 -23.92 7.32 30.51
C GLY A 130 -22.50 7.31 29.95
N THR A 131 -22.02 6.13 29.58
CA THR A 131 -20.67 5.91 29.00
C THR A 131 -20.70 5.53 27.53
N THR A 132 -21.89 5.49 26.92
CA THR A 132 -22.07 5.10 25.52
C THR A 132 -23.23 5.87 24.88
N LEU A 133 -23.16 6.07 23.56
CA LEU A 133 -24.26 6.55 22.74
C LEU A 133 -24.25 5.79 21.42
N THR A 134 -25.42 5.32 20.97
CA THR A 134 -25.62 4.71 19.66
C THR A 134 -26.75 5.40 18.93
N ILE A 135 -26.54 5.75 17.67
CA ILE A 135 -27.54 6.34 16.78
C ILE A 135 -27.54 5.52 15.49
N THR A 136 -28.70 4.96 15.15
CA THR A 136 -28.85 4.06 14.00
C THR A 136 -29.54 4.76 12.84
N LEU A 137 -28.85 4.86 11.71
CA LEU A 137 -29.42 5.28 10.42
C LEU A 137 -30.43 4.24 9.91
N ASP A 138 -31.42 4.69 9.14
CA ASP A 138 -32.24 3.77 8.34
C ASP A 138 -31.34 3.11 7.29
N THR A 139 -31.75 1.95 6.76
CA THR A 139 -30.98 1.24 5.73
C THR A 139 -30.63 2.20 4.58
N PRO A 140 -29.32 2.42 4.31
CA PRO A 140 -28.90 3.31 3.24
C PRO A 140 -29.45 2.86 1.88
N SER A 141 -29.72 3.83 1.00
CA SER A 141 -30.16 3.54 -0.38
C SER A 141 -29.14 2.73 -1.18
N ASP A 142 -27.86 2.86 -0.83
CA ASP A 142 -26.76 2.06 -1.35
C ASP A 142 -25.80 1.73 -0.20
N PRO A 143 -26.07 0.64 0.56
CA PRO A 143 -25.26 0.30 1.71
C PRO A 143 -23.83 -0.09 1.33
N ALA A 144 -23.54 -0.41 0.07
CA ALA A 144 -22.19 -0.75 -0.38
C ALA A 144 -21.32 0.49 -0.66
N ARG A 145 -21.92 1.67 -0.82
CA ARG A 145 -21.18 2.88 -1.21
C ARG A 145 -21.48 4.13 -0.36
N ASN A 146 -22.57 4.14 0.40
CA ASN A 146 -22.90 5.26 1.26
C ASN A 146 -22.16 5.16 2.60
N THR A 147 -21.60 6.29 3.03
CA THR A 147 -20.77 6.42 4.22
C THR A 147 -21.60 6.94 5.39
N ALA A 148 -21.47 6.34 6.57
CA ALA A 148 -22.01 6.91 7.79
C ALA A 148 -20.98 7.82 8.45
N VAL A 149 -21.37 9.05 8.78
CA VAL A 149 -20.54 10.05 9.43
C VAL A 149 -21.20 10.45 10.73
N GLY A 150 -20.46 10.44 11.83
CA GLY A 150 -20.95 10.78 13.15
C GLY A 150 -20.15 11.88 13.81
N ALA A 151 -20.84 12.69 14.61
CA ALA A 151 -20.23 13.56 15.60
C ALA A 151 -20.92 13.40 16.95
N ILE A 152 -20.16 13.48 18.02
CA ILE A 152 -20.65 13.46 19.40
C ILE A 152 -20.06 14.63 20.17
N MET A 153 -20.87 15.18 21.07
CA MET A 153 -20.46 16.15 22.07
C MET A 153 -20.78 15.61 23.47
N LEU A 154 -19.76 15.47 24.31
CA LEU A 154 -19.93 15.29 25.76
C LEU A 154 -20.01 16.66 26.43
N ALA A 155 -20.99 16.84 27.32
CA ALA A 155 -21.11 18.02 28.16
C ALA A 155 -20.47 17.73 29.52
N LEU A 156 -19.27 18.26 29.75
CA LEU A 156 -18.45 17.92 30.92
C LEU A 156 -18.74 18.89 32.06
N ASN A 157 -19.22 18.35 33.19
CA ASN A 157 -19.48 19.13 34.41
C ASN A 157 -18.23 19.30 35.30
N ILE A 158 -17.13 18.63 34.97
CA ILE A 158 -15.84 18.68 35.67
C ILE A 158 -14.70 18.98 34.68
N GLU A 159 -13.60 19.54 35.18
CA GLU A 159 -12.49 20.09 34.36
C GLU A 159 -11.54 19.03 33.77
N LEU A 160 -12.00 17.80 33.54
CA LEU A 160 -11.18 16.75 32.94
C LEU A 160 -11.72 16.40 31.56
N ALA A 161 -10.91 16.70 30.53
CA ALA A 161 -11.15 16.25 29.17
C ALA A 161 -11.36 14.72 29.16
N GLN A 162 -12.42 14.26 28.49
CA GLN A 162 -12.66 12.83 28.33
C GLN A 162 -12.31 12.41 26.90
N SER A 163 -11.50 11.37 26.77
CA SER A 163 -11.28 10.75 25.47
C SER A 163 -12.49 9.91 25.09
N ILE A 164 -12.95 10.07 23.86
CA ILE A 164 -14.03 9.30 23.26
C ILE A 164 -13.41 8.27 22.34
N THR A 165 -13.77 7.01 22.53
CA THR A 165 -13.35 5.92 21.64
C THR A 165 -14.37 5.81 20.50
N ALA A 166 -13.84 5.74 19.27
CA ALA A 166 -14.66 5.55 18.08
C ALA A 166 -15.39 4.20 18.11
N GLY A 167 -16.54 4.15 17.43
CA GLY A 167 -17.32 2.93 17.28
C GLY A 167 -16.57 1.82 16.53
N SER A 168 -17.00 0.57 16.71
CA SER A 168 -16.46 -0.53 15.92
C SER A 168 -16.79 -0.30 14.44
N GLY A 169 -15.80 -0.40 13.56
CA GLY A 169 -15.95 -0.09 12.14
C GLY A 169 -15.88 1.41 11.80
N PHE A 170 -15.69 2.28 12.81
CA PHE A 170 -15.51 3.71 12.63
C PHE A 170 -14.06 4.14 12.88
N VAL A 171 -13.59 5.12 12.11
CA VAL A 171 -12.30 5.77 12.28
C VAL A 171 -12.53 7.18 12.82
N GLN A 172 -11.81 7.56 13.89
CA GLN A 172 -11.84 8.93 14.38
C GLN A 172 -11.23 9.89 13.35
N ILE A 173 -11.94 10.98 13.08
CA ILE A 173 -11.48 12.08 12.24
C ILE A 173 -10.77 13.12 13.11
N HIS A 174 -11.49 13.70 14.07
CA HIS A 174 -10.98 14.73 14.99
C HIS A 174 -11.56 14.54 16.38
N GLN A 175 -10.82 15.00 17.39
CA GLN A 175 -11.31 15.21 18.74
C GLN A 175 -10.79 16.55 19.28
N GLN A 176 -11.69 17.35 19.85
CA GLN A 176 -11.39 18.63 20.48
C GLN A 176 -11.94 18.64 21.90
N ASN A 177 -11.16 19.15 22.84
CA ASN A 177 -11.44 19.06 24.28
C ASN A 177 -11.43 20.45 24.94
N PRO A 178 -12.28 21.41 24.49
CA PRO A 178 -12.31 22.72 25.11
C PRO A 178 -12.69 22.63 26.58
N ASN A 179 -11.80 23.12 27.42
CA ASN A 179 -11.97 23.11 28.88
C ASN A 179 -11.98 24.52 29.43
N LYS A 180 -13.02 24.85 30.20
CA LYS A 180 -13.18 26.14 30.85
C LYS A 180 -13.42 25.92 32.34
N LEU A 181 -12.72 26.72 33.15
CA LEU A 181 -12.81 26.67 34.61
C LEU A 181 -14.27 26.75 35.09
N ALA A 182 -14.55 26.11 36.23
CA ALA A 182 -15.87 25.99 36.86
C ALA A 182 -16.86 25.04 36.15
N GLY A 183 -16.37 23.89 35.67
CA GLY A 183 -17.19 22.74 35.29
C GLY A 183 -17.92 22.90 33.94
N ARG A 184 -17.26 23.53 32.96
CA ARG A 184 -17.87 23.93 31.68
C ARG A 184 -17.10 23.45 30.46
N GLY A 185 -16.56 22.25 30.54
CA GLY A 185 -15.86 21.61 29.42
C GLY A 185 -16.82 20.99 28.41
N ALA A 186 -16.29 20.71 27.22
CA ALA A 186 -16.92 19.80 26.28
C ALA A 186 -15.86 18.93 25.61
N THR A 187 -16.26 17.76 25.13
CA THR A 187 -15.48 17.01 24.15
C THR A 187 -16.28 16.88 22.88
N LEU A 188 -15.77 17.42 21.77
CA LEU A 188 -16.29 17.16 20.43
C LEU A 188 -15.44 16.06 19.78
N GLN A 189 -16.07 14.99 19.32
CA GLN A 189 -15.41 13.98 18.50
C GLN A 189 -16.20 13.75 17.23
N THR A 190 -15.48 13.47 16.14
CA THR A 190 -16.06 13.13 14.84
C THR A 190 -15.45 11.83 14.32
N GLN A 191 -16.25 11.02 13.65
CA GLN A 191 -15.86 9.74 13.07
C GLN A 191 -16.63 9.46 11.78
N ASP A 192 -16.11 8.58 10.95
CA ASP A 192 -16.82 7.99 9.82
C ASP A 192 -16.53 6.49 9.74
N ALA A 193 -17.28 5.78 8.92
CA ALA A 193 -17.06 4.37 8.65
C ALA A 193 -17.01 4.14 7.14
N THR A 194 -16.31 3.09 6.72
CA THR A 194 -16.48 2.55 5.37
C THR A 194 -17.93 2.08 5.17
N ALA A 195 -18.35 1.98 3.91
CA ALA A 195 -19.74 1.75 3.55
C ALA A 195 -20.32 0.47 4.20
N GLY A 196 -21.61 0.53 4.55
CA GLY A 196 -22.38 -0.61 5.09
C GLY A 196 -22.65 -0.54 6.59
N ASN A 197 -22.02 0.41 7.30
CA ASN A 197 -22.26 0.63 8.72
C ASN A 197 -23.42 1.60 8.96
N SER A 198 -24.52 1.14 9.55
CA SER A 198 -25.68 1.98 9.89
C SER A 198 -25.80 2.31 11.39
N GLY A 199 -25.16 1.53 12.27
CA GLY A 199 -25.13 1.75 13.71
C GLY A 199 -23.91 2.54 14.14
N VAL A 200 -24.06 3.85 14.31
CA VAL A 200 -22.94 4.72 14.73
C VAL A 200 -22.91 4.79 16.24
N ASN A 201 -21.80 4.35 16.84
CA ASN A 201 -21.65 4.29 18.29
C ASN A 201 -20.36 4.95 18.79
N TRP A 202 -20.38 5.34 20.06
CA TRP A 202 -19.26 5.91 20.79
C TRP A 202 -19.22 5.37 22.21
N THR A 203 -18.02 5.28 22.78
CA THR A 203 -17.81 4.91 24.18
C THR A 203 -16.81 5.87 24.87
N TRP A 204 -16.97 6.08 26.17
CA TRP A 204 -16.09 6.93 26.98
C TRP A 204 -16.08 6.50 28.46
N ASN A 205 -15.21 7.12 29.27
CA ASN A 205 -14.77 6.54 30.54
C ASN A 205 -15.61 6.90 31.77
N ALA A 206 -16.46 7.93 31.72
CA ALA A 206 -17.29 8.33 32.85
C ALA A 206 -18.72 8.65 32.41
N SER A 207 -19.67 8.58 33.34
CA SER A 207 -21.07 8.88 33.03
C SER A 207 -21.25 10.37 32.74
N GLU A 208 -21.46 10.74 31.47
CA GLU A 208 -21.63 12.13 31.02
C GLU A 208 -22.91 12.30 30.18
N PRO A 209 -23.54 13.49 30.20
CA PRO A 209 -24.53 13.86 29.21
C PRO A 209 -23.88 13.99 27.83
N ALA A 210 -24.43 13.28 26.85
CA ALA A 210 -23.94 13.22 25.48
C ALA A 210 -25.06 13.54 24.49
N VAL A 211 -24.70 14.22 23.41
CA VAL A 211 -25.54 14.35 22.21
C VAL A 211 -24.73 14.02 20.97
N GLY A 212 -25.37 13.39 20.01
CA GLY A 212 -24.74 13.01 18.74
C GLY A 212 -25.58 13.39 17.53
N ILE A 213 -24.91 13.62 16.41
CA ILE A 213 -25.49 13.77 15.08
C ILE A 213 -24.84 12.73 14.18
N VAL A 214 -25.65 12.04 13.39
CA VAL A 214 -25.21 11.10 12.36
C VAL A 214 -25.79 11.51 11.03
N VAL A 215 -24.98 11.40 9.98
CA VAL A 215 -25.31 11.77 8.60
C VAL A 215 -24.93 10.62 7.67
N GLU A 216 -25.83 10.24 6.77
CA GLU A 216 -25.50 9.40 5.60
C GLU A 216 -24.98 10.29 4.48
N VAL A 217 -23.77 10.02 4.01
CA VAL A 217 -23.20 10.64 2.82
C VAL A 217 -23.38 9.68 1.64
N LYS A 218 -24.12 10.12 0.63
CA LYS A 218 -24.42 9.33 -0.57
C LYS A 218 -23.31 9.40 -1.59
N ALA A 219 -22.88 8.24 -2.08
CA ALA A 219 -21.99 8.17 -3.23
C ALA A 219 -22.68 8.69 -4.49
N ALA A 220 -21.88 9.13 -5.47
CA ALA A 220 -22.37 9.45 -6.80
C ALA A 220 -23.17 8.26 -7.37
N PRO A 221 -24.28 8.49 -8.13
CA PRO A 221 -25.00 7.41 -8.79
C PRO A 221 -24.06 6.56 -9.67
N VAL A 222 -24.17 5.23 -9.63
CA VAL A 222 -23.50 4.38 -10.64
C VAL A 222 -24.25 4.62 -11.96
N GLY A 223 -23.54 4.93 -13.05
CA GLY A 223 -24.14 4.90 -14.38
C GLY A 223 -24.62 3.47 -14.67
N GLY A 224 -25.92 3.24 -14.65
CA GLY A 224 -26.49 1.92 -14.88
C GLY A 224 -26.37 1.52 -16.36
N THR A 225 -25.56 0.52 -16.66
CA THR A 225 -25.84 -0.40 -17.76
C THR A 225 -26.78 -1.47 -17.21
N ASP A 226 -28.05 -1.40 -17.59
CA ASP A 226 -29.04 -2.44 -17.35
C ASP A 226 -28.72 -3.68 -18.21
N PRO A 227 -28.50 -4.88 -17.66
CA PRO A 227 -28.31 -6.09 -18.43
C PRO A 227 -29.68 -6.70 -18.77
N GLY A 228 -30.34 -6.20 -19.81
CA GLY A 228 -31.60 -6.80 -20.24
C GLY A 228 -32.42 -6.00 -21.25
N GLY A 229 -31.90 -5.77 -22.45
CA GLY A 229 -32.70 -5.15 -23.51
C GLY A 229 -32.08 -5.34 -24.89
N THR A 230 -32.46 -6.42 -25.58
CA THR A 230 -32.31 -6.51 -27.03
C THR A 230 -33.22 -5.49 -27.70
N ASP A 231 -32.67 -4.45 -28.32
CA ASP A 231 -33.34 -3.77 -29.43
C ASP A 231 -32.29 -3.26 -30.46
N PRO A 232 -32.35 -3.74 -31.72
CA PRO A 232 -31.48 -3.27 -32.78
C PRO A 232 -32.09 -2.04 -33.48
N GLY A 233 -31.39 -0.91 -33.42
CA GLY A 233 -31.59 0.21 -34.34
C GLY A 233 -32.30 1.41 -33.72
N GLY A 234 -31.52 2.46 -33.45
CA GLY A 234 -32.04 3.75 -33.05
C GLY A 234 -30.93 4.79 -32.94
N THR A 235 -30.61 5.42 -34.07
CA THR A 235 -29.80 6.64 -34.10
C THR A 235 -30.48 7.76 -33.32
N ASN A 236 -29.81 8.31 -32.30
CA ASN A 236 -29.92 9.74 -32.04
C ASN A 236 -28.63 10.30 -31.40
N PRO A 237 -28.16 11.49 -31.85
CA PRO A 237 -26.92 12.11 -31.43
C PRO A 237 -27.12 13.06 -30.24
N GLY A 238 -26.09 13.20 -29.40
CA GLY A 238 -25.98 14.31 -28.44
C GLY A 238 -26.33 13.95 -26.99
N GLY A 239 -25.37 13.36 -26.28
CA GLY A 239 -25.35 13.31 -24.82
C GLY A 239 -23.94 13.66 -24.35
N THR A 240 -23.80 14.78 -23.66
CA THR A 240 -22.54 15.25 -23.06
C THR A 240 -22.03 14.22 -22.04
N GLY A 241 -20.90 13.59 -22.36
CA GLY A 241 -20.34 12.46 -21.63
C GLY A 241 -19.95 12.78 -20.18
N SER A 242 -20.22 11.81 -19.31
CA SER A 242 -19.61 11.73 -17.98
C SER A 242 -18.12 11.45 -18.15
N SER A 243 -17.26 12.40 -17.78
CA SER A 243 -15.80 12.35 -17.92
C SER A 243 -15.09 11.47 -16.88
N THR A 244 -15.78 10.47 -16.33
CA THR A 244 -15.20 9.56 -15.33
C THR A 244 -14.50 8.42 -16.05
N THR A 245 -13.17 8.39 -15.97
CA THR A 245 -12.34 7.32 -16.54
C THR A 245 -12.79 5.97 -16.01
N ASP A 246 -13.02 5.03 -16.93
CA ASP A 246 -13.23 3.62 -16.59
C ASP A 246 -11.86 2.92 -16.47
N PRO A 247 -11.40 2.58 -15.25
CA PRO A 247 -10.09 1.96 -15.04
C PRO A 247 -10.00 0.57 -15.67
N VAL A 248 -11.14 -0.15 -15.81
CA VAL A 248 -11.18 -1.47 -16.47
C VAL A 248 -10.86 -1.31 -17.95
N ALA A 249 -11.57 -0.41 -18.64
CA ALA A 249 -11.33 -0.13 -20.05
C ALA A 249 -9.90 0.36 -20.30
N LEU A 250 -9.38 1.25 -19.44
CA LEU A 250 -8.01 1.74 -19.55
C LEU A 250 -6.98 0.62 -19.33
N ALA A 251 -7.15 -0.20 -18.30
CA ALA A 251 -6.26 -1.33 -18.03
C ALA A 251 -6.29 -2.39 -19.13
N LYS A 252 -7.43 -2.61 -19.80
CA LYS A 252 -7.50 -3.49 -20.96
C LYS A 252 -6.90 -2.86 -22.22
N HIS A 253 -6.94 -1.53 -22.35
CA HIS A 253 -6.36 -0.83 -23.49
C HIS A 253 -4.83 -0.95 -23.56
N PHE A 254 -4.13 -0.93 -22.43
CA PHE A 254 -2.67 -1.06 -22.34
C PHE A 254 -2.21 -2.43 -21.79
N GLU A 255 -3.08 -3.44 -21.82
CA GLU A 255 -2.80 -4.76 -21.22
C GLU A 255 -1.50 -5.36 -21.79
N PRO A 256 -0.51 -5.73 -20.95
CA PRO A 256 0.81 -6.14 -21.43
C PRO A 256 0.83 -7.55 -22.02
N VAL A 257 1.80 -7.78 -22.91
CA VAL A 257 2.16 -9.09 -23.45
C VAL A 257 3.44 -9.58 -22.79
N LEU A 258 3.41 -10.76 -22.17
CA LEU A 258 4.57 -11.35 -21.50
C LEU A 258 5.06 -12.60 -22.21
N PHE A 259 6.37 -12.69 -22.42
CA PHE A 259 7.07 -13.81 -23.03
C PHE A 259 7.92 -14.52 -21.99
N PHE A 260 7.57 -15.76 -21.64
CA PHE A 260 8.25 -16.53 -20.59
C PHE A 260 9.26 -17.52 -21.16
N ASP A 261 10.32 -17.78 -20.39
CA ASP A 261 11.26 -18.84 -20.70
C ASP A 261 10.53 -20.21 -20.74
N PRO A 262 10.91 -21.14 -21.62
CA PRO A 262 10.24 -22.44 -21.71
C PRO A 262 10.35 -23.30 -20.44
N ALA A 263 11.38 -23.04 -19.62
CA ALA A 263 11.60 -23.75 -18.36
C ALA A 263 11.04 -22.99 -17.16
N GLU A 264 10.29 -21.88 -17.36
CA GLU A 264 9.64 -21.17 -16.26
C GLU A 264 8.52 -22.03 -15.64
N SER A 265 8.59 -22.20 -14.32
CA SER A 265 7.60 -22.91 -13.51
C SER A 265 6.61 -21.98 -12.82
N HIS A 266 7.01 -20.74 -12.56
CA HIS A 266 6.24 -19.76 -11.82
C HIS A 266 5.61 -18.75 -12.76
N PHE A 267 4.30 -18.55 -12.60
CA PHE A 267 3.56 -17.57 -13.39
C PHE A 267 2.78 -16.64 -12.47
N PRO A 268 2.43 -15.43 -12.93
CA PRO A 268 1.66 -14.50 -12.13
C PRO A 268 0.35 -15.14 -11.65
N VAL A 269 0.09 -15.03 -10.35
CA VAL A 269 -1.14 -15.52 -9.71
C VAL A 269 -1.93 -14.37 -9.09
N ASP A 270 -3.22 -14.61 -8.87
CA ASP A 270 -4.05 -13.71 -8.08
C ASP A 270 -3.51 -13.61 -6.65
N ALA A 271 -2.94 -12.45 -6.32
CA ALA A 271 -2.40 -12.16 -5.00
C ALA A 271 -3.40 -12.35 -3.84
N LYS A 272 -4.70 -12.11 -4.05
CA LYS A 272 -5.72 -12.36 -3.02
C LYS A 272 -5.84 -13.86 -2.73
N ARG A 273 -5.79 -14.72 -3.75
CA ARG A 273 -5.77 -16.18 -3.58
C ARG A 273 -4.52 -16.67 -2.87
N TYR A 274 -3.37 -16.05 -3.13
CA TYR A 274 -2.15 -16.32 -2.37
C TYR A 274 -2.34 -16.00 -0.88
N VAL A 275 -2.87 -14.81 -0.55
CA VAL A 275 -3.20 -14.43 0.83
C VAL A 275 -4.16 -15.44 1.47
N GLU A 276 -5.22 -15.84 0.77
CA GLU A 276 -6.22 -16.78 1.28
C GLU A 276 -5.68 -18.20 1.49
N ALA A 277 -4.66 -18.60 0.73
CA ALA A 277 -4.00 -19.89 0.84
C ALA A 277 -2.91 -19.89 1.94
N ALA A 278 -2.24 -18.76 2.15
CA ALA A 278 -1.13 -18.63 3.08
C ALA A 278 -1.54 -18.71 4.56
N ALA A 279 -0.57 -19.06 5.41
CA ALA A 279 -0.63 -18.86 6.85
C ALA A 279 -0.12 -17.46 7.21
N LEU A 280 -0.75 -16.81 8.19
CA LEU A 280 -0.29 -15.51 8.70
C LEU A 280 0.55 -15.71 9.97
N TRP A 281 1.81 -15.30 9.93
CA TRP A 281 2.74 -15.40 11.05
C TRP A 281 3.11 -14.04 11.61
N SER A 282 3.52 -14.03 12.88
CA SER A 282 4.18 -12.88 13.53
C SER A 282 5.66 -13.15 13.72
N ALA A 283 6.48 -12.12 13.59
CA ALA A 283 7.88 -12.10 14.01
C ALA A 283 8.19 -10.84 14.83
N GLY A 284 9.20 -10.92 15.69
CA GLY A 284 9.76 -9.78 16.43
C GLY A 284 11.28 -9.72 16.26
N PRO A 285 11.95 -8.64 16.69
CA PRO A 285 13.41 -8.55 16.65
C PRO A 285 14.08 -9.62 17.52
N ALA A 286 15.12 -10.32 17.06
CA ALA A 286 15.66 -10.33 15.69
C ALA A 286 14.72 -11.10 14.75
N PHE A 287 14.36 -10.50 13.62
CA PHE A 287 13.29 -11.02 12.74
C PHE A 287 13.70 -12.29 11.98
N ASP A 288 14.99 -12.57 11.88
CA ASP A 288 15.63 -13.72 11.29
C ASP A 288 15.98 -14.83 12.30
N ASP A 289 15.44 -14.74 13.52
CA ASP A 289 15.50 -15.82 14.51
C ASP A 289 14.10 -16.44 14.68
N HIS A 290 13.97 -17.72 14.33
CA HIS A 290 12.70 -18.44 14.42
C HIS A 290 12.12 -18.56 15.84
N ASN A 291 12.92 -18.28 16.87
CA ASN A 291 12.45 -18.22 18.26
C ASN A 291 11.52 -17.03 18.52
N THR A 292 11.52 -16.02 17.65
CA THR A 292 10.63 -14.86 17.72
C THR A 292 9.37 -15.03 16.87
N TRP A 293 9.26 -16.15 16.14
CA TRP A 293 8.14 -16.39 15.24
C TRP A 293 6.97 -17.07 15.97
N GLY A 294 5.74 -16.67 15.63
CA GLY A 294 4.51 -17.31 16.13
C GLY A 294 4.34 -17.28 17.66
N GLY A 295 5.00 -16.36 18.36
CA GLY A 295 4.89 -16.18 19.81
C GLY A 295 6.02 -15.32 20.38
N ALA A 296 5.93 -14.95 21.67
CA ALA A 296 7.01 -14.19 22.33
C ALA A 296 8.32 -15.01 22.38
N PRO A 297 9.50 -14.35 22.44
CA PRO A 297 10.76 -15.02 22.70
C PRO A 297 10.67 -15.91 23.95
N GLY A 298 11.12 -17.17 23.84
CA GLY A 298 11.04 -18.16 24.91
C GLY A 298 9.72 -18.94 25.04
N ALA A 299 8.72 -18.71 24.18
CA ALA A 299 7.56 -19.60 24.14
C ALA A 299 7.97 -21.02 23.69
N SER A 300 7.26 -22.03 24.18
CA SER A 300 7.58 -23.43 23.85
C SER A 300 7.29 -23.73 22.39
N PHE A 301 8.14 -24.54 21.78
CA PHE A 301 7.84 -25.16 20.49
C PHE A 301 6.75 -26.26 20.63
N PRO A 302 5.97 -26.55 19.57
CA PRO A 302 6.01 -25.94 18.24
C PRO A 302 5.38 -24.53 18.23
N ARG A 303 5.90 -23.65 17.36
CA ARG A 303 5.30 -22.34 17.11
C ARG A 303 4.15 -22.48 16.13
N ASN A 304 3.18 -21.57 16.25
CA ASN A 304 1.97 -21.59 15.42
C ASN A 304 1.76 -20.23 14.75
N PRO A 305 1.18 -20.22 13.55
CA PRO A 305 0.76 -18.97 12.92
C PRO A 305 -0.36 -18.30 13.72
N LEU A 306 -0.51 -16.99 13.56
CA LEU A 306 -1.66 -16.23 14.04
C LEU A 306 -2.95 -16.71 13.36
N VAL A 307 -2.86 -17.07 12.08
CA VAL A 307 -3.94 -17.65 11.28
C VAL A 307 -3.38 -18.80 10.45
N PRO A 308 -3.88 -20.03 10.60
CA PRO A 308 -3.43 -21.17 9.80
C PRO A 308 -3.68 -20.99 8.29
N ALA A 309 -2.88 -21.70 7.49
CA ALA A 309 -3.03 -21.74 6.04
C ALA A 309 -4.48 -22.08 5.62
N GLY A 310 -4.98 -21.41 4.57
CA GLY A 310 -6.33 -21.60 4.05
C GLY A 310 -7.46 -20.97 4.89
N GLN A 311 -7.18 -20.37 6.05
CA GLN A 311 -8.19 -19.76 6.92
C GLN A 311 -8.27 -18.24 6.82
N LEU A 312 -7.26 -17.59 6.25
CA LEU A 312 -7.24 -16.15 6.07
C LEU A 312 -8.23 -15.72 4.97
N ARG A 313 -8.93 -14.61 5.17
CA ARG A 313 -9.86 -14.03 4.19
C ARG A 313 -9.53 -12.58 3.94
N ALA A 314 -9.55 -12.21 2.68
CA ALA A 314 -9.21 -10.87 2.26
C ALA A 314 -10.39 -9.90 2.44
N MET A 315 -11.64 -10.40 2.38
CA MET A 315 -12.86 -9.62 2.62
C MET A 315 -13.63 -10.12 3.87
N PRO A 316 -14.39 -9.23 4.57
CA PRO A 316 -15.05 -9.57 5.84
C PRO A 316 -16.17 -10.62 5.71
N ASN A 317 -16.78 -10.73 4.53
CA ASN A 317 -17.97 -11.59 4.31
C ASN A 317 -17.64 -12.95 3.69
N GLU A 318 -16.36 -13.33 3.56
CA GLU A 318 -15.92 -14.54 2.86
C GLU A 318 -15.72 -15.78 3.76
N GLY A 319 -16.09 -15.69 5.05
CA GLY A 319 -16.08 -16.78 6.02
C GLY A 319 -14.68 -17.30 6.38
N GLY A 320 -14.26 -17.18 7.64
CA GLY A 320 -12.90 -17.46 8.09
C GLY A 320 -12.36 -16.29 8.90
N THR A 321 -11.05 -16.15 8.99
CA THR A 321 -10.43 -15.02 9.70
C THR A 321 -10.14 -13.91 8.70
N HIS A 322 -10.91 -12.82 8.76
CA HIS A 322 -10.68 -11.65 7.93
C HIS A 322 -9.36 -10.96 8.29
N LEU A 323 -8.53 -10.64 7.30
CA LEU A 323 -7.23 -9.99 7.48
C LEU A 323 -7.36 -8.64 8.21
N GLY A 324 -8.42 -7.87 7.93
CA GLY A 324 -8.72 -6.61 8.61
C GLY A 324 -9.44 -6.74 9.96
N SER A 325 -9.68 -7.96 10.47
CA SER A 325 -10.41 -8.15 11.74
C SER A 325 -9.65 -7.68 12.97
N LYS A 326 -8.31 -7.60 12.87
CA LYS A 326 -7.46 -7.13 13.94
C LYS A 326 -6.36 -6.21 13.40
N PRO A 327 -6.12 -5.03 14.01
CA PRO A 327 -5.07 -4.12 13.55
C PRO A 327 -3.70 -4.78 13.48
N GLU A 328 -3.38 -5.68 14.41
CA GLU A 328 -2.09 -6.35 14.45
C GLU A 328 -1.83 -7.31 13.28
N PHE A 329 -2.82 -7.65 12.45
CA PHE A 329 -2.62 -8.54 11.29
C PHE A 329 -2.04 -7.83 10.07
N VAL A 330 -2.17 -6.51 10.01
CA VAL A 330 -1.79 -5.70 8.84
C VAL A 330 -0.60 -4.78 9.10
N VAL A 331 -0.18 -4.65 10.36
CA VAL A 331 0.93 -3.78 10.78
C VAL A 331 2.28 -4.48 10.57
N ALA A 332 3.24 -3.73 10.03
CA ALA A 332 4.66 -4.01 10.13
C ALA A 332 5.38 -2.73 10.61
N ASP A 333 6.11 -2.83 11.72
CA ASP A 333 6.89 -1.75 12.32
C ASP A 333 8.25 -2.29 12.82
N ALA A 334 9.03 -1.43 13.50
CA ALA A 334 10.37 -1.77 13.96
C ALA A 334 10.41 -2.89 15.03
N ALA A 335 9.29 -3.16 15.71
CA ALA A 335 9.18 -4.14 16.78
C ALA A 335 8.30 -5.35 16.42
N HIS A 336 7.47 -5.25 15.38
CA HIS A 336 6.53 -6.28 15.00
C HIS A 336 6.45 -6.39 13.49
N GLU A 337 6.63 -7.60 12.97
CA GLU A 337 6.43 -7.88 11.55
C GLU A 337 5.42 -9.00 11.35
N ARG A 338 4.73 -8.96 10.21
CA ARG A 338 3.85 -10.03 9.73
C ARG A 338 4.40 -10.57 8.44
N PHE A 339 4.25 -11.88 8.24
CA PHE A 339 4.63 -12.51 7.00
C PHE A 339 3.63 -13.60 6.62
N LEU A 340 3.42 -13.76 5.32
CA LEU A 340 2.59 -14.79 4.72
C LEU A 340 3.47 -16.00 4.39
N GLU A 341 3.19 -17.15 4.98
CA GLU A 341 3.90 -18.38 4.65
C GLU A 341 3.08 -19.23 3.69
N PHE A 342 3.73 -19.69 2.62
CA PHE A 342 3.16 -20.63 1.66
C PHE A 342 4.23 -21.67 1.28
N GLY A 343 3.87 -22.95 1.35
CA GLY A 343 4.74 -24.06 0.98
C GLY A 343 5.78 -24.48 2.03
N GLY A 344 5.87 -23.81 3.18
CA GLY A 344 6.77 -24.16 4.27
C GLY A 344 8.24 -23.82 4.03
N TRP A 345 9.11 -24.48 4.79
CA TRP A 345 10.56 -24.27 4.76
C TRP A 345 11.31 -25.52 4.33
N LYS A 346 12.60 -25.36 4.08
CA LYS A 346 13.55 -26.46 3.91
C LYS A 346 14.89 -26.18 4.60
N ASP A 347 15.63 -27.24 4.87
CA ASP A 347 17.01 -27.18 5.37
C ASP A 347 18.03 -27.02 4.24
N ASN A 348 19.33 -27.07 4.59
CA ASN A 348 20.45 -27.02 3.66
C ASN A 348 21.03 -28.41 3.33
N ALA A 349 20.28 -29.50 3.58
CA ALA A 349 20.72 -30.83 3.19
C ALA A 349 20.66 -31.02 1.67
N ASP A 350 21.39 -32.00 1.16
CA ASP A 350 21.29 -32.45 -0.24
C ASP A 350 20.94 -33.94 -0.30
N PRO A 351 19.71 -34.31 -0.73
CA PRO A 351 18.61 -33.42 -1.10
C PRO A 351 18.01 -32.70 0.13
N PRO A 352 17.39 -31.52 -0.05
CA PRO A 352 16.83 -30.75 1.06
C PRO A 352 15.61 -31.43 1.67
N ASN A 353 15.50 -31.37 2.99
CA ASN A 353 14.33 -31.87 3.73
C ASN A 353 13.25 -30.79 3.85
N HIS A 354 12.02 -31.16 3.53
CA HIS A 354 10.86 -30.28 3.75
C HIS A 354 10.55 -30.15 5.25
N GLU A 355 10.39 -28.91 5.71
CA GLU A 355 10.06 -28.53 7.08
C GLU A 355 8.72 -27.78 7.10
N ALA A 356 7.64 -28.51 7.39
CA ALA A 356 6.28 -27.96 7.40
C ALA A 356 5.95 -27.08 8.63
N ALA A 357 6.86 -26.98 9.61
CA ALA A 357 6.58 -26.34 10.90
C ALA A 357 7.82 -25.67 11.47
N VAL A 358 7.59 -24.80 12.45
CA VAL A 358 8.64 -24.15 13.25
C VAL A 358 8.72 -24.86 14.59
N THR A 359 9.75 -25.69 14.75
CA THR A 359 9.98 -26.55 15.92
C THR A 359 11.42 -26.38 16.44
N ALA A 360 11.72 -26.92 17.61
CA ALA A 360 13.08 -26.93 18.15
C ALA A 360 14.07 -27.77 17.33
N ALA A 361 13.58 -28.60 16.40
CA ALA A 361 14.40 -29.48 15.58
C ALA A 361 14.53 -29.03 14.12
N THR A 362 13.76 -28.01 13.70
CA THR A 362 13.78 -27.49 12.32
C THR A 362 14.72 -26.31 12.22
N THR A 363 15.37 -26.17 11.07
CA THR A 363 16.35 -25.12 10.80
C THR A 363 15.71 -23.89 10.15
N ASN A 364 14.64 -24.07 9.38
CA ASN A 364 13.87 -23.05 8.68
C ASN A 364 14.75 -22.10 7.86
N LEU A 365 15.78 -22.64 7.18
CA LEU A 365 16.85 -21.86 6.52
C LEU A 365 16.43 -21.23 5.19
N TYR A 366 15.55 -21.89 4.44
CA TYR A 366 15.07 -21.40 3.14
C TYR A 366 13.58 -21.67 2.96
N ALA A 367 12.96 -20.92 2.05
CA ALA A 367 11.63 -21.23 1.55
C ALA A 367 11.64 -22.51 0.71
N ASP A 368 10.68 -23.42 0.92
CA ASP A 368 10.56 -24.62 0.09
C ASP A 368 9.79 -24.31 -1.21
N ARG A 369 10.52 -23.78 -2.19
CA ARG A 369 9.95 -23.42 -3.49
C ARG A 369 9.45 -24.62 -4.29
N ALA A 370 10.04 -25.81 -4.11
CA ALA A 370 9.56 -27.02 -4.78
C ALA A 370 8.16 -27.38 -4.28
N LYS A 371 7.90 -27.22 -2.98
CA LYS A 371 6.56 -27.36 -2.41
C LYS A 371 5.60 -26.27 -2.89
N ILE A 372 6.06 -25.03 -3.02
CA ILE A 372 5.26 -23.93 -3.60
C ILE A 372 4.79 -24.30 -5.02
N VAL A 373 5.70 -24.77 -5.89
CA VAL A 373 5.35 -25.22 -7.26
C VAL A 373 4.32 -26.35 -7.22
N ALA A 374 4.53 -27.35 -6.36
CA ALA A 374 3.57 -28.45 -6.22
C ALA A 374 2.17 -27.98 -5.80
N ASP A 375 2.10 -26.99 -4.92
CA ASP A 375 0.84 -26.44 -4.41
C ASP A 375 0.17 -25.45 -5.39
N GLN A 376 0.90 -24.91 -6.37
CA GLN A 376 0.32 -24.02 -7.40
C GLN A 376 -0.78 -24.73 -8.21
N VAL A 377 -0.60 -26.02 -8.51
CA VAL A 377 -1.57 -26.86 -9.27
C VAL A 377 -2.80 -27.23 -8.40
N GLY A 378 -2.77 -26.93 -7.11
CA GLY A 378 -3.88 -27.17 -6.19
C GLY A 378 -4.53 -25.86 -5.70
N ALA A 379 -3.91 -25.24 -4.71
CA ALA A 379 -4.49 -24.08 -4.02
C ALA A 379 -4.61 -22.83 -4.91
N LEU A 380 -3.78 -22.73 -5.95
CA LEU A 380 -3.69 -21.56 -6.83
C LEU A 380 -4.06 -21.86 -8.30
N ASP A 381 -4.60 -23.03 -8.62
CA ASP A 381 -4.77 -23.44 -10.03
C ASP A 381 -5.67 -22.48 -10.82
N GLY A 382 -6.83 -22.14 -10.26
CA GLY A 382 -7.73 -21.11 -10.81
C GLY A 382 -7.30 -19.67 -10.57
N ALA A 383 -6.07 -19.43 -10.08
CA ALA A 383 -5.49 -18.13 -9.81
C ALA A 383 -4.42 -17.74 -10.85
N ARG A 384 -3.95 -18.67 -11.67
CA ARG A 384 -2.81 -18.47 -12.57
C ARG A 384 -3.15 -17.55 -13.73
N ARG A 385 -2.12 -16.93 -14.31
CA ARG A 385 -2.22 -15.98 -15.43
C ARG A 385 -3.05 -14.76 -15.03
N TRP A 386 -2.73 -14.20 -13.87
CA TRP A 386 -3.44 -13.07 -13.30
C TRP A 386 -2.51 -11.89 -13.07
N TYR A 387 -2.97 -10.69 -13.39
CA TYR A 387 -2.32 -9.44 -13.01
C TYR A 387 -3.30 -8.56 -12.25
N HIS A 388 -2.79 -7.64 -11.44
CA HIS A 388 -3.59 -6.57 -10.85
C HIS A 388 -3.25 -5.26 -11.54
N ALA A 389 -4.24 -4.41 -11.81
CA ALA A 389 -4.04 -3.11 -12.43
C ALA A 389 -4.50 -1.99 -11.50
N GLU A 390 -3.69 -0.95 -11.37
CA GLU A 390 -3.98 0.20 -10.54
C GLU A 390 -3.86 1.50 -11.34
N PHE A 391 -4.92 2.30 -11.29
CA PHE A 391 -4.95 3.60 -11.94
C PHE A 391 -4.78 4.72 -10.91
N PHE A 392 -3.88 5.64 -11.21
CA PHE A 392 -3.62 6.86 -10.45
C PHE A 392 -3.92 8.05 -11.36
N ASP A 393 -5.05 8.70 -11.14
CA ASP A 393 -5.35 9.95 -11.84
C ASP A 393 -4.48 11.11 -11.32
N SER A 394 -4.53 12.24 -12.02
CA SER A 394 -3.77 13.45 -11.66
C SER A 394 -4.01 13.90 -10.21
N ALA A 395 -5.24 13.73 -9.72
CA ALA A 395 -5.62 14.15 -8.37
C ALA A 395 -4.97 13.25 -7.31
N ARG A 396 -5.03 11.93 -7.50
CA ARG A 396 -4.41 10.94 -6.63
C ARG A 396 -2.89 11.09 -6.63
N LEU A 397 -2.27 11.26 -7.80
CA LEU A 397 -0.82 11.52 -7.90
C LEU A 397 -0.41 12.79 -7.15
N THR A 398 -1.19 13.88 -7.29
CA THR A 398 -0.92 15.13 -6.57
C THR A 398 -1.06 14.99 -5.05
N ARG A 399 -1.98 14.15 -4.57
CA ARG A 399 -2.11 13.85 -3.13
C ARG A 399 -0.96 13.01 -2.60
N LEU A 400 -0.52 12.01 -3.35
CA LEU A 400 0.59 11.13 -2.96
C LEU A 400 1.94 11.86 -2.98
N PHE A 401 2.14 12.77 -3.93
CA PHE A 401 3.38 13.51 -4.13
C PHE A 401 3.13 15.02 -4.14
N PRO A 402 2.81 15.63 -2.99
CA PRO A 402 2.66 17.08 -2.89
C PRO A 402 4.01 17.77 -3.14
N ALA A 403 3.96 18.99 -3.71
CA ALA A 403 5.16 19.75 -3.96
C ALA A 403 5.85 20.21 -2.66
N GLY A 404 7.19 20.35 -2.68
CA GLY A 404 7.98 20.93 -1.59
C GLY A 404 8.85 19.98 -0.75
N ALA A 405 8.85 18.67 -1.04
CA ALA A 405 9.79 17.71 -0.44
C ALA A 405 10.84 17.29 -1.48
N ALA A 406 12.12 17.19 -1.13
CA ALA A 406 13.17 16.80 -2.07
C ALA A 406 13.34 15.26 -2.15
N PRO A 407 13.49 14.66 -3.35
CA PRO A 407 13.27 15.28 -4.66
C PRO A 407 11.79 15.61 -4.89
N ASP A 408 11.51 16.76 -5.51
CA ASP A 408 10.15 17.30 -5.65
C ASP A 408 9.40 16.65 -6.82
N LEU A 409 8.93 15.43 -6.57
CA LEU A 409 8.17 14.62 -7.53
C LEU A 409 6.86 15.30 -7.96
N GLY A 410 6.25 16.09 -7.07
CA GLY A 410 5.06 16.88 -7.39
C GLY A 410 5.34 18.00 -8.39
N ALA A 411 6.50 18.66 -8.27
CA ALA A 411 6.96 19.65 -9.24
C ALA A 411 7.33 19.01 -10.59
N LEU A 412 8.01 17.86 -10.58
CA LEU A 412 8.32 17.09 -11.79
C LEU A 412 7.04 16.81 -12.60
N LEU A 413 6.02 16.23 -11.96
CA LEU A 413 4.75 15.90 -12.59
C LEU A 413 4.05 17.12 -13.20
N LYS A 414 4.03 18.25 -12.48
CA LYS A 414 3.33 19.48 -12.93
C LYS A 414 4.06 20.25 -14.02
N LYS A 415 5.39 20.23 -14.03
CA LYS A 415 6.19 20.98 -15.01
C LYS A 415 6.26 20.25 -16.34
N GLN A 416 6.38 18.93 -16.31
CA GLN A 416 6.71 18.13 -17.49
C GLN A 416 5.48 17.53 -18.19
N PHE A 417 4.32 17.46 -17.51
CA PHE A 417 3.16 16.74 -18.04
C PHE A 417 1.85 17.52 -17.88
N THR A 418 0.99 17.39 -18.89
CA THR A 418 -0.38 17.88 -18.92
C THR A 418 -1.34 16.77 -18.49
N ASN A 419 -2.06 16.97 -17.38
CA ASN A 419 -2.96 15.98 -16.79
C ASN A 419 -2.31 14.58 -16.66
N PRO A 420 -1.21 14.47 -15.89
CA PRO A 420 -0.50 13.20 -15.75
C PRO A 420 -1.37 12.16 -15.06
N ALA A 421 -1.37 10.95 -15.60
CA ALA A 421 -1.96 9.79 -14.97
C ALA A 421 -0.99 8.62 -15.03
N MET A 422 -1.14 7.66 -14.13
CA MET A 422 -0.28 6.49 -14.08
C MET A 422 -1.11 5.21 -14.04
N LEU A 423 -0.67 4.22 -14.79
CA LEU A 423 -1.27 2.89 -14.82
C LEU A 423 -0.21 1.86 -14.49
N CYS A 424 -0.39 1.14 -13.39
CA CYS A 424 0.53 0.09 -12.94
C CYS A 424 -0.11 -1.28 -13.12
N TYR A 425 0.62 -2.21 -13.71
CA TYR A 425 0.29 -3.63 -13.78
C TYR A 425 1.20 -4.38 -12.82
N TYR A 426 0.63 -4.97 -11.77
CA TYR A 426 1.34 -5.77 -10.79
C TYR A 426 1.21 -7.26 -11.11
N PHE A 427 2.33 -7.94 -11.13
CA PHE A 427 2.45 -9.38 -11.29
C PHE A 427 2.98 -9.97 -10.00
N PHE A 428 2.22 -10.87 -9.40
CA PHE A 428 2.65 -11.56 -8.20
C PHE A 428 3.06 -12.99 -8.53
N PHE A 429 4.33 -13.31 -8.36
CA PHE A 429 4.87 -14.64 -8.55
C PHE A 429 4.93 -15.37 -7.20
N PRO A 430 4.56 -16.66 -7.12
CA PRO A 430 4.54 -17.35 -5.82
C PRO A 430 5.92 -17.61 -5.19
N ALA A 431 7.00 -17.50 -5.95
CA ALA A 431 8.38 -17.66 -5.49
C ALA A 431 9.33 -16.86 -6.39
N HIS A 432 10.58 -16.71 -5.96
CA HIS A 432 11.70 -16.09 -6.67
C HIS A 432 12.95 -16.94 -6.53
N GLU A 433 13.72 -17.04 -7.61
CA GLU A 433 14.94 -17.83 -7.69
C GLU A 433 16.08 -16.98 -8.23
N GLN A 434 17.12 -16.81 -7.40
CA GLN A 434 18.33 -16.10 -7.77
C GLN A 434 19.50 -16.62 -6.92
N GLY A 435 20.52 -17.12 -7.63
CA GLY A 435 21.76 -17.60 -7.05
C GLY A 435 22.97 -16.78 -7.49
N VAL A 436 24.13 -17.13 -6.94
CA VAL A 436 25.44 -16.57 -7.32
C VAL A 436 26.41 -17.70 -7.72
N GLY A 437 27.44 -17.36 -8.47
CA GLY A 437 28.58 -18.23 -8.71
C GLY A 437 28.27 -19.55 -9.39
N ALA A 438 27.33 -19.60 -10.34
CA ALA A 438 26.87 -20.82 -11.03
C ALA A 438 28.01 -21.74 -11.54
N ASP A 439 29.20 -21.21 -11.81
CA ASP A 439 30.37 -21.97 -12.28
C ASP A 439 31.53 -22.06 -11.27
N THR A 440 31.44 -21.36 -10.14
CA THR A 440 32.53 -21.26 -9.14
C THR A 440 32.10 -21.76 -7.75
N CYS A 441 30.80 -21.91 -7.51
CA CYS A 441 30.19 -22.22 -6.23
C CYS A 441 29.08 -23.27 -6.44
N ASP A 442 29.36 -24.52 -6.08
CA ASP A 442 28.39 -25.63 -6.12
C ASP A 442 27.89 -25.94 -4.70
N THR A 443 27.22 -24.96 -4.09
CA THR A 443 26.66 -25.09 -2.72
C THR A 443 25.19 -24.70 -2.69
N VAL A 444 24.45 -25.26 -1.73
CA VAL A 444 23.06 -24.86 -1.47
C VAL A 444 22.98 -23.37 -1.11
N ASP A 445 23.91 -22.85 -0.30
CA ASP A 445 23.98 -21.43 0.05
C ASP A 445 24.05 -20.52 -1.19
N ALA A 446 24.92 -20.84 -2.15
CA ALA A 446 25.09 -20.06 -3.37
C ALA A 446 23.83 -20.07 -4.25
N THR A 447 23.14 -21.21 -4.29
CA THR A 447 21.88 -21.37 -5.03
C THR A 447 20.74 -20.60 -4.36
N GLU A 448 20.75 -20.53 -3.02
CA GLU A 448 19.63 -20.03 -2.22
C GLU A 448 19.79 -18.57 -1.76
N VAL A 449 20.94 -17.93 -2.02
CA VAL A 449 21.34 -16.62 -1.45
C VAL A 449 20.31 -15.50 -1.59
N SER A 450 19.51 -15.50 -2.66
CA SER A 450 18.46 -14.50 -2.88
C SER A 450 17.12 -15.14 -3.23
N CYS A 451 16.98 -16.45 -2.99
CA CYS A 451 15.75 -17.16 -3.26
C CYS A 451 14.74 -17.00 -2.13
N HIS A 452 13.47 -16.76 -2.46
CA HIS A 452 12.43 -16.51 -1.48
C HIS A 452 11.03 -16.89 -2.00
N ALA A 453 10.05 -16.98 -1.10
CA ALA A 453 8.64 -17.12 -1.45
C ALA A 453 8.03 -15.76 -1.72
N GLY A 454 7.09 -15.70 -2.67
CA GLY A 454 6.40 -14.48 -3.12
C GLY A 454 7.31 -13.46 -3.79
N ASP A 455 6.90 -12.89 -4.91
CA ASP A 455 7.66 -11.86 -5.60
C ASP A 455 6.72 -10.90 -6.36
N TRP A 456 7.11 -9.64 -6.40
CA TRP A 456 6.33 -8.57 -7.00
C TRP A 456 7.09 -7.93 -8.14
N GLN A 457 6.52 -8.07 -9.34
CA GLN A 457 6.95 -7.34 -10.52
C GLN A 457 5.89 -6.32 -10.93
N CYS A 458 6.30 -5.26 -11.59
CA CYS A 458 5.45 -4.16 -12.03
C CYS A 458 5.85 -3.67 -13.42
N VAL A 459 4.85 -3.44 -14.26
CA VAL A 459 4.96 -2.54 -15.43
C VAL A 459 4.16 -1.28 -15.11
N ALA A 460 4.81 -0.13 -15.16
CA ALA A 460 4.19 1.16 -14.91
C ALA A 460 4.21 2.03 -16.16
N LEU A 461 3.08 2.66 -16.49
CA LEU A 461 2.95 3.58 -17.61
C LEU A 461 2.62 4.97 -17.08
N LEU A 462 3.45 5.96 -17.41
CA LEU A 462 3.12 7.36 -17.21
C LEU A 462 2.47 7.90 -18.48
N LEU A 463 1.24 8.39 -18.32
CA LEU A 463 0.33 8.78 -19.38
C LEU A 463 0.01 10.27 -19.28
N GLU A 464 -0.25 10.91 -20.42
CA GLU A 464 -0.94 12.20 -20.47
C GLU A 464 -2.38 12.00 -20.94
N SER A 465 -3.33 12.60 -20.23
CA SER A 465 -4.75 12.57 -20.60
C SER A 465 -5.15 13.81 -21.39
N ASP A 466 -5.89 13.60 -22.48
CA ASP A 466 -6.58 14.67 -23.22
C ASP A 466 -7.81 15.24 -22.48
N GLY A 467 -8.17 14.67 -21.31
CA GLY A 467 -9.30 15.09 -20.49
C GLY A 467 -10.64 14.47 -20.89
N SER A 468 -10.69 13.60 -21.90
CA SER A 468 -11.92 12.94 -22.35
C SER A 468 -12.43 11.86 -21.39
N GLY A 469 -11.54 11.27 -20.58
CA GLY A 469 -11.84 10.14 -19.71
C GLY A 469 -12.04 8.81 -20.45
N VAL A 470 -11.89 8.75 -21.77
CA VAL A 470 -11.90 7.48 -22.51
C VAL A 470 -10.49 6.94 -22.66
N ALA A 471 -10.33 5.61 -22.70
CA ALA A 471 -9.01 4.96 -22.73
C ALA A 471 -8.11 5.46 -23.88
N ALA A 472 -8.69 5.68 -25.07
CA ALA A 472 -7.96 6.19 -26.24
C ALA A 472 -7.47 7.65 -26.08
N GLY A 473 -7.98 8.39 -25.10
CA GLY A 473 -7.55 9.74 -24.76
C GLY A 473 -6.29 9.79 -23.89
N TYR A 474 -5.69 8.64 -23.58
CA TYR A 474 -4.45 8.54 -22.81
C TYR A 474 -3.28 8.22 -23.73
N ALA A 475 -2.24 9.04 -23.69
CA ALA A 475 -1.02 8.84 -24.46
C ALA A 475 0.15 8.48 -23.55
N PRO A 476 0.80 7.32 -23.72
CA PRO A 476 1.97 6.96 -22.92
C PRO A 476 3.18 7.84 -23.27
N LYS A 477 3.93 8.20 -22.24
CA LYS A 477 5.14 9.04 -22.33
C LYS A 477 6.38 8.33 -21.82
N PHE A 478 6.23 7.61 -20.72
CA PHE A 478 7.28 6.80 -20.14
C PHE A 478 6.67 5.47 -19.73
N PHE A 479 7.51 4.44 -19.76
CA PHE A 479 7.19 3.17 -19.16
C PHE A 479 8.32 2.74 -18.24
N GLY A 480 7.95 2.00 -17.23
CA GLY A 480 8.86 1.44 -16.26
C GLY A 480 8.55 -0.02 -16.08
N TYR A 481 9.58 -0.79 -15.79
CA TYR A 481 9.50 -2.22 -15.62
C TYR A 481 10.50 -2.66 -14.57
N THR A 482 10.10 -3.63 -13.76
CA THR A 482 10.88 -4.08 -12.61
C THR A 482 11.73 -5.30 -12.92
N GLY A 483 12.59 -5.64 -11.98
CA GLY A 483 13.43 -6.84 -11.98
C GLY A 483 14.75 -6.53 -11.30
N LEU A 484 15.72 -7.40 -11.54
CA LEU A 484 17.10 -7.17 -11.15
C LEU A 484 17.70 -6.01 -11.96
N ARG A 485 18.67 -5.31 -11.34
CA ARG A 485 19.42 -4.23 -12.00
C ARG A 485 20.41 -4.86 -13.00
N PRO A 486 20.35 -4.50 -14.29
CA PRO A 486 21.33 -4.95 -15.28
C PRO A 486 22.73 -4.46 -14.95
N ALA A 487 23.74 -5.14 -15.49
CA ALA A 487 25.11 -4.67 -15.46
C ALA A 487 25.24 -3.24 -16.03
N PRO A 488 26.23 -2.46 -15.58
CA PRO A 488 26.45 -1.12 -16.12
C PRO A 488 26.75 -1.20 -17.62
N ARG A 489 26.40 -0.14 -18.34
CA ARG A 489 26.78 0.06 -19.74
C ARG A 489 28.32 0.09 -19.86
N ALA A 490 28.82 -0.02 -21.08
CA ALA A 490 30.27 0.00 -21.35
C ALA A 490 31.00 1.26 -20.86
N ASP A 491 30.28 2.37 -20.64
CA ASP A 491 30.80 3.61 -20.06
C ASP A 491 30.70 3.69 -18.53
N GLY A 492 30.25 2.60 -17.88
CA GLY A 492 30.04 2.51 -16.43
C GLY A 492 28.72 3.12 -15.94
N SER A 493 27.89 3.67 -16.83
CA SER A 493 26.59 4.25 -16.46
C SER A 493 25.49 3.20 -16.37
N TYR A 494 24.43 3.51 -15.62
CA TYR A 494 23.21 2.71 -15.57
C TYR A 494 22.07 3.46 -16.26
N ALA A 495 21.17 2.73 -16.92
CA ALA A 495 19.89 3.32 -17.34
C ALA A 495 19.11 3.80 -16.10
N PRO A 496 18.29 4.87 -16.19
CA PRO A 496 17.57 5.41 -15.04
C PRO A 496 16.80 4.33 -14.27
N TYR A 497 17.12 4.18 -12.99
CA TYR A 497 16.54 3.17 -12.12
C TYR A 497 16.39 3.65 -10.69
N GLN A 498 15.58 2.92 -9.93
CA GLN A 498 15.43 3.10 -8.49
C GLN A 498 15.17 1.75 -7.83
N PHE A 499 15.94 1.42 -6.79
CA PHE A 499 15.67 0.27 -5.92
C PHE A 499 14.47 0.53 -5.00
N ASP A 500 13.80 -0.56 -4.60
CA ASP A 500 12.81 -0.52 -3.54
C ASP A 500 13.47 -0.29 -2.18
N ALA A 501 12.65 -0.16 -1.12
CA ALA A 501 13.16 0.17 0.20
C ALA A 501 14.01 -0.95 0.86
N GLU A 502 13.95 -2.18 0.33
CA GLU A 502 14.76 -3.30 0.81
C GLU A 502 15.90 -3.68 -0.17
N ASP A 503 16.18 -2.84 -1.17
CA ASP A 503 17.26 -3.01 -2.16
C ASP A 503 17.25 -4.36 -2.91
N ARG A 504 16.06 -4.85 -3.30
CA ARG A 504 15.85 -6.15 -3.96
C ARG A 504 15.41 -6.05 -5.40
N VAL A 505 14.51 -5.12 -5.68
CA VAL A 505 13.91 -4.95 -6.99
C VAL A 505 14.16 -3.54 -7.48
N ALA A 506 14.60 -3.41 -8.73
CA ALA A 506 14.85 -2.14 -9.36
C ALA A 506 13.74 -1.82 -10.38
N MET A 507 13.11 -0.65 -10.24
CA MET A 507 12.28 -0.07 -11.28
C MET A 507 13.19 0.64 -12.27
N LYS A 508 13.24 0.15 -13.51
CA LYS A 508 13.93 0.79 -14.64
C LYS A 508 12.93 1.64 -15.39
N VAL A 509 13.32 2.83 -15.86
CA VAL A 509 12.41 3.74 -16.60
C VAL A 509 13.01 4.17 -17.93
N LEU A 510 12.20 4.09 -18.99
CA LEU A 510 12.56 4.47 -20.35
C LEU A 510 11.44 5.31 -20.99
N PRO A 511 11.78 6.18 -21.96
CA PRO A 511 10.78 6.92 -22.72
C PRO A 511 9.96 5.97 -23.61
N TRP A 512 8.65 6.22 -23.69
CA TRP A 512 7.78 5.59 -24.67
C TRP A 512 8.00 6.25 -26.04
N ARG A 513 8.70 5.57 -26.94
CA ARG A 513 9.09 6.08 -28.25
C ARG A 513 8.20 5.50 -29.33
N LYS A 514 7.52 6.38 -30.08
CA LYS A 514 6.95 6.03 -31.38
C LYS A 514 8.12 5.82 -32.34
N GLY A 515 8.27 4.61 -32.86
CA GLY A 515 9.40 4.23 -33.72
C GLY A 515 9.58 5.19 -34.90
N THR A 516 10.83 5.29 -35.36
CA THR A 516 11.27 6.10 -36.51
C THR A 516 12.10 5.23 -37.44
N ASP A 517 12.41 5.72 -38.64
CA ASP A 517 13.34 5.04 -39.56
C ASP A 517 14.73 4.77 -38.94
N ALA A 518 15.10 5.54 -37.90
CA ALA A 518 16.40 5.47 -37.24
C ALA A 518 16.38 4.71 -35.89
N ALA A 519 15.22 4.49 -35.28
CA ALA A 519 15.10 3.84 -33.98
C ALA A 519 13.77 3.08 -33.85
N PRO A 520 13.78 1.82 -33.39
CA PRO A 520 12.55 1.04 -33.23
C PRO A 520 11.62 1.63 -32.16
N VAL A 521 10.36 1.21 -32.20
CA VAL A 521 9.37 1.50 -31.14
C VAL A 521 9.91 0.95 -29.82
N GLU A 522 9.80 1.72 -28.74
CA GLU A 522 10.20 1.31 -27.39
C GLU A 522 9.10 1.70 -26.39
N PRO A 523 8.54 0.76 -25.60
CA PRO A 523 8.77 -0.68 -25.72
C PRO A 523 8.21 -1.19 -27.06
N ALA A 524 8.60 -2.38 -27.49
CA ALA A 524 7.89 -3.03 -28.58
C ALA A 524 6.40 -3.19 -28.18
N VAL A 525 5.49 -3.04 -29.14
CA VAL A 525 4.03 -3.13 -28.90
C VAL A 525 3.37 -4.09 -29.87
N ASP A 526 2.37 -4.82 -29.40
CA ASP A 526 1.40 -5.52 -30.25
C ASP A 526 0.15 -4.65 -30.44
N GLY A 527 -0.31 -4.55 -31.69
CA GLY A 527 -1.31 -3.55 -32.05
C GLY A 527 -0.77 -2.13 -31.88
N GLU A 528 -1.54 -1.25 -31.23
CA GLU A 528 -1.15 0.15 -31.01
C GLU A 528 -0.67 0.45 -29.58
N THR A 529 -1.02 -0.40 -28.61
CA THR A 529 -0.98 -0.02 -27.19
C THR A 529 -0.53 -1.11 -26.22
N HIS A 530 -0.33 -2.36 -26.65
CA HIS A 530 0.01 -3.47 -25.74
C HIS A 530 1.52 -3.67 -25.64
N PRO A 531 2.18 -3.22 -24.57
CA PRO A 531 3.63 -3.29 -24.46
C PRO A 531 4.11 -4.74 -24.24
N ARG A 532 5.27 -5.06 -24.81
CA ARG A 532 5.88 -6.39 -24.80
C ARG A 532 7.02 -6.45 -23.79
N PHE A 533 7.03 -7.49 -22.96
CA PHE A 533 8.12 -7.77 -22.03
C PHE A 533 8.50 -9.25 -22.00
N PHE A 534 9.79 -9.53 -21.94
CA PHE A 534 10.34 -10.85 -21.75
C PHE A 534 10.64 -11.06 -20.27
N VAL A 535 10.25 -12.21 -19.74
CA VAL A 535 10.33 -12.54 -18.31
C VAL A 535 11.47 -13.53 -18.12
N ALA A 536 12.44 -13.17 -17.29
CA ALA A 536 13.54 -14.05 -16.92
C ALA A 536 13.06 -15.22 -16.06
N ARG A 537 13.68 -16.38 -16.28
CA ARG A 537 13.39 -17.60 -15.54
C ARG A 537 13.76 -17.45 -14.07
N GLY A 538 12.80 -17.68 -13.18
CA GLY A 538 13.01 -17.76 -11.73
C GLY A 538 13.14 -16.40 -11.04
N SER A 539 13.89 -15.44 -11.60
CA SER A 539 13.99 -14.09 -11.04
C SER A 539 12.81 -13.18 -11.43
N HIS A 540 12.07 -13.58 -12.47
CA HIS A 540 10.94 -12.84 -13.04
C HIS A 540 11.24 -11.42 -13.49
N SER A 541 12.53 -11.06 -13.61
CA SER A 541 12.95 -9.77 -14.14
C SER A 541 12.33 -9.52 -15.51
N LEU A 542 11.80 -8.32 -15.69
CA LEU A 542 11.23 -7.90 -16.96
C LEU A 542 12.31 -7.24 -17.83
N TYR A 543 12.27 -7.54 -19.12
CA TYR A 543 13.15 -6.99 -20.14
C TYR A 543 12.38 -6.60 -21.40
N THR A 544 12.88 -5.60 -22.12
CA THR A 544 12.28 -5.15 -23.39
C THR A 544 12.76 -5.93 -24.60
N GLY A 545 13.74 -6.83 -24.41
CA GLY A 545 14.32 -7.68 -25.45
C GLY A 545 14.57 -9.10 -24.98
N ALA A 546 14.76 -9.99 -25.95
CA ALA A 546 15.06 -11.41 -25.74
C ALA A 546 16.56 -11.63 -25.48
N GLY A 547 16.91 -12.80 -24.92
CA GLY A 547 18.29 -13.22 -24.68
C GLY A 547 18.84 -12.83 -23.30
N ASN A 548 19.87 -13.57 -22.86
CA ASN A 548 20.45 -13.46 -21.52
C ASN A 548 20.90 -12.05 -21.16
N GLN A 549 20.80 -11.74 -19.87
CA GLN A 549 21.05 -10.41 -19.34
C GLN A 549 22.11 -10.51 -18.24
N GLU A 550 23.24 -9.84 -18.46
CA GLU A 550 24.26 -9.67 -17.44
C GLU A 550 23.74 -8.72 -16.34
N LEU A 551 24.07 -9.02 -15.09
CA LEU A 551 23.47 -8.37 -13.93
C LEU A 551 24.50 -7.70 -13.03
N ASP A 552 24.06 -6.62 -12.38
CA ASP A 552 24.65 -6.14 -11.13
C ASP A 552 23.50 -5.81 -10.16
N PRO A 553 22.88 -6.84 -9.57
CA PRO A 553 21.57 -6.72 -8.92
C PRO A 553 21.65 -6.07 -7.54
N TYR A 554 22.84 -5.91 -6.99
CA TYR A 554 23.05 -5.46 -5.62
C TYR A 554 23.44 -3.98 -5.59
N VAL A 555 23.00 -3.26 -4.56
CA VAL A 555 23.57 -1.94 -4.26
C VAL A 555 25.06 -2.08 -3.93
N ASN A 556 25.83 -1.02 -4.20
CA ASN A 556 27.27 -1.02 -3.96
C ASN A 556 27.60 -1.40 -2.51
N GLY A 557 28.46 -2.40 -2.34
CA GLY A 557 28.88 -2.89 -1.03
C GLY A 557 27.92 -3.89 -0.38
N ALA A 558 26.87 -4.30 -1.08
CA ALA A 558 25.94 -5.34 -0.64
C ALA A 558 26.09 -6.64 -1.45
N HIS A 559 27.17 -6.83 -2.20
CA HIS A 559 27.40 -8.08 -2.92
C HIS A 559 27.59 -9.24 -1.93
N PRO A 560 26.98 -10.42 -2.19
CA PRO A 560 27.27 -11.62 -1.43
C PRO A 560 28.76 -11.96 -1.47
N ASN A 561 29.25 -12.60 -0.41
CA ASN A 561 30.62 -13.08 -0.34
C ASN A 561 30.66 -14.55 0.09
N LYS A 562 31.71 -15.25 -0.35
CA LYS A 562 31.99 -16.65 -0.01
C LYS A 562 30.84 -17.58 -0.42
N CYS A 563 30.45 -17.54 -1.69
CA CYS A 563 29.35 -18.32 -2.23
C CYS A 563 28.03 -18.11 -1.44
N GLY A 564 27.74 -16.87 -1.04
CA GLY A 564 26.54 -16.51 -0.27
C GLY A 564 26.57 -16.90 1.22
N GLN A 565 27.69 -17.38 1.76
CA GLN A 565 27.80 -17.79 3.16
C GLN A 565 27.91 -16.61 4.13
N LEU A 566 28.34 -15.44 3.63
CA LEU A 566 28.54 -14.24 4.45
C LEU A 566 27.67 -13.08 3.94
N ASP A 567 26.45 -12.99 4.47
CA ASP A 567 25.58 -11.80 4.37
C ASP A 567 25.77 -10.92 5.62
N SER A 568 26.90 -10.22 5.72
CA SER A 568 27.11 -9.26 6.81
C SER A 568 26.48 -7.92 6.43
N GLY A 569 25.38 -7.54 7.09
CA GLY A 569 24.67 -6.29 6.84
C GLY A 569 25.36 -5.00 7.31
N GLU A 570 26.69 -4.93 7.24
CA GLU A 570 27.47 -3.71 7.49
C GLU A 570 28.21 -3.28 6.23
N ILE A 571 27.91 -2.05 5.79
CA ILE A 571 28.73 -1.27 4.87
C ILE A 571 30.14 -1.25 5.45
N VAL A 572 31.11 -1.83 4.75
CA VAL A 572 32.53 -1.74 5.10
C VAL A 572 32.89 -0.26 5.25
N PRO A 573 33.23 0.24 6.46
CA PRO A 573 33.71 1.61 6.59
C PRO A 573 35.05 1.72 5.84
N PRO A 574 35.33 2.87 5.19
CA PRO A 574 36.59 3.05 4.48
C PRO A 574 37.78 2.79 5.42
N PRO A 575 38.91 2.27 4.90
CA PRO A 575 40.00 1.80 5.73
C PRO A 575 40.49 2.90 6.68
N PRO A 576 40.81 2.56 7.95
CA PRO A 576 41.25 3.54 8.91
C PRO A 576 42.57 4.16 8.45
N HIS A 577 42.64 5.48 8.45
CA HIS A 577 43.94 6.16 8.43
C HIS A 577 44.72 5.71 9.68
N GLU A 578 45.93 5.19 9.45
CA GLU A 578 46.88 4.80 10.49
C GLU A 578 46.97 5.90 11.55
N THR A 579 46.52 5.62 12.78
CA THR A 579 47.25 5.89 14.03
C THR A 579 46.46 5.40 15.27
N ASP A 580 47.18 4.70 16.14
CA ASP A 580 46.94 4.39 17.56
C ASP A 580 45.81 3.44 18.00
N ASP A 581 46.21 2.18 18.24
CA ASP A 581 45.98 1.35 19.44
C ASP A 581 44.75 1.64 20.31
N LYS A 582 43.55 1.36 19.79
CA LYS A 582 42.45 0.71 20.53
C LYS A 582 41.62 -0.12 19.54
N LEU A 583 41.41 -1.40 19.86
CA LEU A 583 40.39 -2.21 19.18
C LEU A 583 39.07 -1.41 19.13
N PRO A 584 38.51 -1.14 17.93
CA PRO A 584 37.36 -0.28 17.79
C PRO A 584 36.14 -0.93 18.46
N ALA A 585 35.31 -0.10 19.09
CA ALA A 585 34.09 -0.52 19.79
C ALA A 585 33.11 -1.32 18.90
N ASP A 586 33.31 -1.29 17.58
CA ASP A 586 32.49 -1.95 16.57
C ASP A 586 32.75 -3.46 16.49
N LEU A 587 34.00 -3.91 16.71
CA LEU A 587 34.32 -5.35 16.78
C LEU A 587 33.70 -6.02 18.03
N VAL A 588 33.53 -5.25 19.11
CA VAL A 588 32.85 -5.69 20.33
C VAL A 588 31.35 -5.83 20.08
N MET A 589 30.74 -5.03 19.18
CA MET A 589 29.31 -5.17 18.84
C MET A 589 29.02 -6.46 18.06
N VAL A 590 29.91 -6.86 17.16
CA VAL A 590 29.83 -8.12 16.42
C VAL A 590 29.86 -9.31 17.39
N LEU A 591 30.82 -9.33 18.32
CA LEU A 591 30.90 -10.38 19.35
C LEU A 591 29.74 -10.32 20.37
N THR A 592 29.25 -9.13 20.72
CA THR A 592 28.18 -8.99 21.73
C THR A 592 26.81 -9.43 21.18
N LYS A 593 26.57 -9.34 19.87
CA LYS A 593 25.33 -9.86 19.25
C LYS A 593 25.35 -11.37 19.06
N THR A 594 26.52 -11.99 18.82
CA THR A 594 26.64 -13.45 18.70
C THR A 594 26.53 -14.19 20.04
N PHE A 595 26.77 -13.51 21.17
CA PHE A 595 26.73 -14.13 22.52
C PHE A 595 25.60 -13.62 23.44
N GLY A 596 24.70 -12.78 22.93
CA GLY A 596 23.61 -12.14 23.68
C GLY A 596 22.35 -12.99 23.92
N GLY A 597 22.46 -14.32 23.94
CA GLY A 597 21.32 -15.23 24.12
C GLY A 597 21.69 -16.59 24.69
N GLY A 598 21.97 -16.66 25.99
CA GLY A 598 21.73 -17.84 26.83
C GLY A 598 22.52 -19.14 26.56
N LEU A 599 23.53 -19.39 27.40
CA LEU A 599 24.11 -20.70 27.69
C LEU A 599 23.05 -21.80 27.93
N LEU A 600 23.12 -22.88 27.14
CA LEU A 600 23.09 -24.33 27.51
C LEU A 600 22.31 -25.19 26.50
N GLY A 601 23.01 -26.02 25.71
CA GLY A 601 22.39 -27.19 25.06
C GLY A 601 22.93 -27.67 23.70
N THR A 602 24.23 -27.97 23.60
CA THR A 602 24.83 -28.93 22.64
C THR A 602 24.59 -28.76 21.12
N ALA A 603 25.53 -28.08 20.44
CA ALA A 603 26.06 -28.50 19.13
C ALA A 603 27.48 -27.92 18.94
N TRP A 604 28.47 -28.61 19.52
CA TRP A 604 29.88 -28.26 19.63
C TRP A 604 30.69 -28.38 18.31
N GLY A 605 30.05 -28.20 17.15
CA GLY A 605 30.70 -28.34 15.82
C GLY A 605 30.93 -27.02 15.07
N PHE A 606 30.09 -26.00 15.30
CA PHE A 606 30.12 -24.77 14.49
C PHE A 606 30.89 -23.59 15.12
N ILE A 607 31.10 -23.61 16.45
CA ILE A 607 31.79 -22.52 17.15
C ILE A 607 33.32 -22.56 16.89
N SER A 608 33.91 -23.73 16.65
CA SER A 608 35.34 -23.82 16.29
C SER A 608 35.64 -23.27 14.89
N ALA A 609 34.73 -23.43 13.93
CA ALA A 609 34.92 -22.91 12.57
C ALA A 609 34.80 -21.37 12.50
N MET A 610 33.90 -20.77 13.28
CA MET A 610 33.74 -19.30 13.32
C MET A 610 34.86 -18.60 14.13
N VAL A 611 35.37 -19.24 15.18
CA VAL A 611 36.51 -18.70 15.95
C VAL A 611 37.83 -18.89 15.19
N GLU A 612 38.02 -19.97 14.42
CA GLU A 612 39.17 -20.09 13.50
C GLU A 612 39.06 -19.15 12.28
N LEU A 613 37.87 -18.79 11.81
CA LEU A 613 37.71 -17.81 10.72
C LEU A 613 38.10 -16.39 11.16
N ILE A 614 37.87 -16.03 12.42
CA ILE A 614 38.28 -14.73 12.99
C ILE A 614 39.76 -14.76 13.42
N ALA A 615 40.26 -15.87 13.95
CA ALA A 615 41.66 -16.02 14.34
C ALA A 615 42.62 -16.24 13.13
N GLY A 616 42.12 -16.75 12.00
CA GLY A 616 42.90 -16.97 10.77
C GLY A 616 43.21 -15.70 9.97
N ILE A 617 42.64 -14.55 10.33
CA ILE A 617 42.87 -13.26 9.66
C ILE A 617 44.17 -12.60 10.15
N GLU A 618 44.70 -12.97 11.32
CA GLU A 618 45.93 -12.39 11.86
C GLU A 618 47.23 -13.09 11.42
N GLU A 619 47.19 -14.29 10.83
CA GLU A 619 48.41 -15.07 10.54
C GLU A 619 48.96 -14.91 9.10
N PHE A 620 48.26 -14.24 8.19
CA PHE A 620 48.78 -13.90 6.87
C PHE A 620 49.13 -12.43 6.76
N GLY A 621 50.34 -12.07 7.23
CA GLY A 621 51.02 -10.82 6.93
C GLY A 621 51.42 -10.68 5.45
N GLY A 622 50.45 -10.74 4.54
CA GLY A 622 50.60 -10.53 3.11
C GLY A 622 49.43 -9.71 2.60
N ALA A 623 49.71 -8.73 1.74
CA ALA A 623 48.74 -7.82 1.15
C ALA A 623 47.42 -8.51 0.80
N ALA A 624 46.30 -7.96 1.28
CA ALA A 624 44.96 -8.42 0.94
C ALA A 624 44.81 -8.54 -0.58
N PRO A 625 44.42 -9.71 -1.12
CA PRO A 625 44.08 -9.79 -2.53
C PRO A 625 42.80 -9.00 -2.80
N ALA A 626 42.75 -8.39 -3.97
CA ALA A 626 41.63 -7.61 -4.47
C ALA A 626 40.33 -8.42 -4.54
N ASP A 627 39.21 -7.73 -4.29
CA ASP A 627 37.83 -8.00 -4.72
C ASP A 627 37.39 -9.48 -4.77
N THR A 628 36.74 -9.95 -3.69
CA THR A 628 36.22 -11.33 -3.56
C THR A 628 34.69 -11.39 -3.51
N SER A 629 34.00 -10.44 -4.17
CA SER A 629 32.54 -10.45 -4.29
C SER A 629 32.08 -11.59 -5.20
N ASP A 630 31.03 -12.32 -4.79
CA ASP A 630 30.48 -13.40 -5.63
C ASP A 630 29.74 -12.79 -6.83
N THR A 631 30.06 -13.26 -8.03
CA THR A 631 29.40 -12.78 -9.24
C THR A 631 27.96 -13.32 -9.30
N PRO A 632 26.95 -12.46 -9.52
CA PRO A 632 25.57 -12.89 -9.72
C PRO A 632 25.45 -13.77 -10.96
N ASN A 633 24.51 -14.72 -10.94
CA ASN A 633 24.17 -15.48 -12.13
C ASN A 633 23.42 -14.56 -13.11
N ASP A 634 23.70 -14.69 -14.41
CA ASP A 634 22.95 -13.99 -15.46
C ASP A 634 21.45 -14.33 -15.39
N ASP A 635 20.62 -13.35 -15.73
CA ASP A 635 19.20 -13.60 -15.93
C ASP A 635 18.97 -14.30 -17.28
N ILE A 636 18.32 -15.46 -17.22
CA ILE A 636 18.01 -16.28 -18.39
C ILE A 636 16.64 -15.88 -18.91
N VAL A 637 16.63 -15.16 -20.03
CA VAL A 637 15.43 -14.66 -20.71
C VAL A 637 15.19 -15.50 -21.96
N PRO A 638 13.92 -15.74 -22.37
CA PRO A 638 13.62 -16.45 -23.60
C PRO A 638 14.47 -15.96 -24.78
N THR A 639 15.05 -16.89 -25.54
CA THR A 639 15.93 -16.56 -26.67
C THR A 639 15.17 -15.96 -27.87
N ALA A 640 13.85 -16.12 -27.90
CA ALA A 640 12.94 -15.56 -28.90
C ALA A 640 11.50 -15.48 -28.36
N ALA A 641 10.66 -14.67 -28.98
CA ALA A 641 9.26 -14.46 -28.59
C ALA A 641 8.39 -15.73 -28.66
N ASN A 642 8.73 -16.70 -29.49
CA ASN A 642 8.00 -17.97 -29.60
C ASN A 642 8.66 -19.13 -28.84
N ALA A 643 9.67 -18.86 -28.01
CA ALA A 643 10.43 -19.92 -27.36
C ALA A 643 9.59 -20.65 -26.30
N GLY A 644 8.88 -19.91 -25.45
CA GLY A 644 8.11 -20.46 -24.33
C GLY A 644 6.66 -19.98 -24.32
N VAL A 645 6.07 -19.85 -23.13
CA VAL A 645 4.67 -19.42 -22.99
C VAL A 645 4.55 -17.93 -23.25
N VAL A 646 3.53 -17.54 -24.03
CA VAL A 646 3.16 -16.14 -24.22
C VAL A 646 1.83 -15.86 -23.54
N LEU A 647 1.79 -14.86 -22.66
CA LEU A 647 0.54 -14.33 -22.11
C LEU A 647 0.16 -13.04 -22.82
N ALA A 648 -1.03 -13.05 -23.43
CA ALA A 648 -1.50 -11.95 -24.25
C ALA A 648 -2.91 -11.47 -23.83
N PRO A 649 -3.23 -10.20 -24.11
CA PRO A 649 -4.58 -9.65 -24.00
C PRO A 649 -5.61 -10.44 -24.81
N GLY A 650 -6.87 -10.41 -24.39
CA GLY A 650 -7.97 -11.01 -25.15
C GLY A 650 -8.15 -10.34 -26.52
N GLY A 651 -8.19 -11.13 -27.61
CA GLY A 651 -8.45 -10.61 -28.97
C GLY A 651 -7.25 -9.95 -29.66
N VAL A 652 -6.08 -9.85 -29.01
CA VAL A 652 -4.85 -9.33 -29.62
C VAL A 652 -4.09 -10.43 -30.34
N THR A 653 -3.63 -10.15 -31.56
CA THR A 653 -2.77 -11.06 -32.33
C THR A 653 -1.32 -10.74 -32.03
N VAL A 654 -0.56 -11.73 -31.54
CA VAL A 654 0.88 -11.63 -31.30
C VAL A 654 1.59 -12.43 -32.39
N ALA A 655 2.05 -11.75 -33.45
CA ALA A 655 2.43 -12.40 -34.71
C ALA A 655 3.63 -13.37 -34.56
N ASP A 656 4.52 -13.09 -33.61
CA ASP A 656 5.72 -13.88 -33.29
C ASP A 656 5.59 -14.66 -31.97
N GLY A 657 4.39 -14.74 -31.40
CA GLY A 657 4.14 -15.42 -30.11
C GLY A 657 3.97 -16.94 -30.20
N GLY A 658 4.22 -17.54 -31.36
CA GLY A 658 4.00 -18.98 -31.59
C GLY A 658 2.55 -19.33 -31.96
N PRO A 659 2.22 -20.62 -32.07
CA PRO A 659 0.94 -21.07 -32.62
C PRO A 659 -0.27 -20.73 -31.76
N ASP A 660 -0.12 -20.69 -30.42
CA ASP A 660 -1.24 -20.51 -29.49
C ASP A 660 -0.84 -19.73 -28.23
N PRO A 661 -0.76 -18.37 -28.28
CA PRO A 661 -0.59 -17.55 -27.09
C PRO A 661 -1.72 -17.78 -26.07
N GLU A 662 -1.35 -18.00 -24.81
CA GLU A 662 -2.28 -18.06 -23.69
C GLU A 662 -2.86 -16.66 -23.39
N ARG A 663 -4.05 -16.62 -22.81
CA ARG A 663 -4.73 -15.37 -22.46
C ARG A 663 -4.67 -15.12 -20.96
N TRP A 664 -4.63 -13.84 -20.59
CA TRP A 664 -4.87 -13.44 -19.20
C TRP A 664 -6.20 -13.97 -18.71
N SER A 665 -6.19 -14.63 -17.55
CA SER A 665 -7.41 -15.12 -16.88
C SER A 665 -8.07 -14.03 -16.03
N THR A 666 -7.38 -12.90 -15.87
CA THR A 666 -7.76 -11.72 -15.12
C THR A 666 -9.16 -11.21 -15.43
N ALA A 667 -9.99 -11.04 -14.40
CA ALA A 667 -11.37 -10.58 -14.50
C ALA A 667 -11.78 -9.63 -13.36
N GLN A 668 -12.79 -8.79 -13.61
CA GLN A 668 -13.38 -7.89 -12.62
C GLN A 668 -14.64 -8.52 -12.03
N GLN A 669 -14.89 -8.36 -10.73
CA GLN A 669 -16.06 -8.93 -10.05
C GLN A 669 -16.20 -10.44 -10.26
N PHE A 670 -15.08 -11.15 -10.39
CA PHE A 670 -15.09 -12.58 -10.61
C PHE A 670 -15.45 -13.30 -9.32
N GLU A 671 -16.54 -14.05 -9.32
CA GLU A 671 -16.99 -14.82 -8.17
C GLU A 671 -16.64 -16.30 -8.31
N SER A 672 -16.01 -16.88 -7.28
CA SER A 672 -15.68 -18.30 -7.23
C SER A 672 -15.72 -18.78 -5.79
N ASN A 673 -16.45 -19.87 -5.52
CA ASN A 673 -16.59 -20.47 -4.19
C ASN A 673 -17.03 -19.47 -3.10
N GLY A 674 -17.94 -18.55 -3.44
CA GLY A 674 -18.45 -17.52 -2.52
C GLY A 674 -17.45 -16.40 -2.21
N ARG A 675 -16.38 -16.28 -3.00
CA ARG A 675 -15.36 -15.24 -2.88
C ARG A 675 -15.31 -14.38 -4.12
N ARG A 676 -15.02 -13.10 -3.94
CA ARG A 676 -14.90 -12.12 -5.04
C ARG A 676 -13.44 -11.81 -5.33
N TYR A 677 -13.10 -11.75 -6.60
CA TYR A 677 -11.77 -11.40 -7.11
C TYR A 677 -11.91 -10.26 -8.10
N ASP A 678 -11.09 -9.24 -7.93
CA ASP A 678 -11.06 -8.06 -8.78
C ASP A 678 -9.61 -7.81 -9.15
N PHE A 679 -9.37 -7.57 -10.43
CA PHE A 679 -8.04 -7.21 -10.90
C PHE A 679 -7.76 -5.73 -10.79
N ILE A 680 -8.80 -4.89 -10.76
CA ILE A 680 -8.61 -3.49 -10.46
C ILE A 680 -8.32 -3.34 -8.96
N VAL A 681 -7.19 -2.73 -8.66
CA VAL A 681 -6.78 -2.42 -7.30
C VAL A 681 -7.65 -1.32 -6.74
N ASP A 682 -8.25 -1.59 -5.59
CA ASP A 682 -8.96 -0.62 -4.77
C ASP A 682 -8.45 -0.70 -3.34
N ARG A 683 -7.39 0.07 -3.05
CA ARG A 683 -6.72 0.08 -1.74
C ARG A 683 -7.64 0.48 -0.58
N ALA A 684 -8.80 1.10 -0.85
CA ALA A 684 -9.75 1.46 0.20
C ALA A 684 -10.60 0.26 0.67
N SER A 685 -10.89 -0.70 -0.21
CA SER A 685 -11.70 -1.87 0.11
C SER A 685 -10.89 -3.17 0.23
N GLN A 686 -9.76 -3.24 -0.45
CA GLN A 686 -8.89 -4.41 -0.52
C GLN A 686 -7.73 -4.29 0.47
N LEU A 687 -7.99 -4.65 1.74
CA LEU A 687 -7.04 -4.46 2.85
C LEU A 687 -5.73 -5.25 2.76
N TRP A 688 -5.59 -6.17 1.81
CA TRP A 688 -4.34 -6.87 1.56
C TRP A 688 -3.34 -6.03 0.74
N TRP A 689 -3.75 -4.88 0.19
CA TRP A 689 -2.83 -3.89 -0.33
C TRP A 689 -2.45 -2.89 0.77
N PRO A 690 -1.20 -2.38 0.79
CA PRO A 690 -0.87 -1.20 1.60
C PRO A 690 -1.67 0.02 1.14
N ALA A 691 -2.31 0.73 2.06
CA ALA A 691 -3.10 1.91 1.74
C ALA A 691 -2.23 3.15 1.45
N ASP A 692 -2.81 4.12 0.75
CA ASP A 692 -2.17 5.40 0.39
C ASP A 692 -1.76 6.24 1.61
N ASP A 693 -2.39 6.03 2.77
CA ASP A 693 -2.06 6.74 4.01
C ASP A 693 -0.77 6.23 4.68
N GLY A 694 -0.23 5.10 4.21
CA GLY A 694 0.92 4.42 4.80
C GLY A 694 0.66 3.85 6.20
N GLN A 695 -0.59 3.89 6.69
CA GLN A 695 -1.00 3.47 8.03
C GLN A 695 -1.94 2.27 8.03
N SER A 696 -2.75 2.11 6.99
CA SER A 696 -3.71 1.01 6.85
C SER A 696 -3.32 0.04 5.72
N GLY A 697 -4.02 -1.09 5.64
CA GLY A 697 -3.70 -2.16 4.70
C GLY A 697 -2.50 -3.02 5.12
N PHE A 698 -2.34 -4.18 4.49
CA PHE A 698 -1.31 -5.16 4.83
C PHE A 698 0.08 -4.69 4.41
N ARG A 699 0.95 -4.48 5.40
CA ARG A 699 2.35 -4.03 5.22
C ARG A 699 3.38 -5.11 5.57
N GLY A 700 2.91 -6.35 5.76
CA GLY A 700 3.77 -7.49 6.02
C GLY A 700 4.51 -7.99 4.78
N ARG A 701 5.27 -9.07 4.96
CA ARG A 701 5.99 -9.76 3.89
C ARG A 701 5.08 -10.72 3.14
N TRP A 702 5.26 -10.74 1.83
CA TRP A 702 4.64 -11.68 0.92
C TRP A 702 5.59 -12.87 0.74
N GLY A 703 5.53 -13.83 1.65
CA GLY A 703 6.48 -14.94 1.73
C GLY A 703 7.08 -15.08 3.13
N GLN A 704 7.54 -16.30 3.46
CA GLN A 704 8.06 -16.63 4.78
C GLN A 704 9.34 -15.86 5.14
N ARG A 705 9.53 -15.62 6.44
CA ARG A 705 10.85 -15.33 7.02
C ARG A 705 11.69 -16.61 7.07
N VAL A 706 13.01 -16.46 7.02
CA VAL A 706 13.96 -17.58 7.17
C VAL A 706 15.04 -17.26 8.19
N GLN A 707 15.74 -18.28 8.68
CA GLN A 707 16.81 -18.09 9.67
C GLN A 707 18.08 -17.46 9.08
N PHE A 708 18.78 -16.69 9.91
CA PHE A 708 20.10 -16.09 9.62
C PHE A 708 20.12 -15.17 8.40
N ASP A 709 19.02 -14.48 8.13
CA ASP A 709 18.81 -13.59 7.00
C ASP A 709 18.63 -12.12 7.46
N PRO A 710 19.69 -11.49 8.01
CA PRO A 710 19.60 -10.15 8.59
C PRO A 710 19.32 -9.06 7.53
N LEU A 711 19.72 -9.30 6.28
CA LEU A 711 19.43 -8.43 5.13
C LEU A 711 18.05 -8.71 4.50
N GLY A 712 17.42 -9.82 4.89
CA GLY A 712 16.12 -10.23 4.40
C GLY A 712 16.12 -10.87 3.00
N ARG A 713 17.27 -11.02 2.33
CA ARG A 713 17.39 -11.46 0.92
C ARG A 713 16.67 -12.76 0.60
N ARG A 714 16.56 -13.64 1.59
CA ARG A 714 15.96 -14.97 1.47
C ARG A 714 14.54 -15.05 2.05
N SER A 715 14.10 -13.98 2.71
CA SER A 715 12.75 -13.79 3.22
C SER A 715 11.82 -13.22 2.15
N GLY A 716 10.51 -13.41 2.25
CA GLY A 716 9.56 -12.76 1.33
C GLY A 716 9.65 -11.22 1.34
N PRO A 717 9.43 -10.54 0.20
CA PRO A 717 9.52 -9.09 0.10
C PRO A 717 8.30 -8.40 0.73
N LYS A 718 8.46 -7.15 1.15
CA LYS A 718 7.30 -6.26 1.35
C LYS A 718 6.80 -5.77 -0.01
N PHE A 719 5.54 -5.34 -0.08
CA PHE A 719 5.02 -4.74 -1.32
C PHE A 719 5.78 -3.44 -1.64
N PRO A 720 6.47 -3.33 -2.81
CA PRO A 720 7.23 -2.14 -3.15
C PRO A 720 6.34 -0.93 -3.51
N ASP A 721 6.81 0.28 -3.19
CA ASP A 721 6.17 1.53 -3.64
C ASP A 721 6.57 1.84 -5.09
N PHE A 722 6.02 1.07 -6.03
CA PHE A 722 6.39 1.14 -7.46
C PHE A 722 6.15 2.52 -8.09
N VAL A 723 5.14 3.26 -7.62
CA VAL A 723 4.86 4.61 -8.12
C VAL A 723 5.98 5.56 -7.71
N ARG A 724 6.38 5.52 -6.44
CA ARG A 724 7.49 6.34 -5.96
C ARG A 724 8.81 5.93 -6.61
N MET A 725 9.08 4.63 -6.74
CA MET A 725 10.29 4.12 -7.41
C MET A 725 10.39 4.65 -8.85
N PHE A 726 9.31 4.57 -9.62
CA PHE A 726 9.26 5.08 -10.98
C PHE A 726 9.55 6.59 -11.03
N LEU A 727 8.87 7.39 -10.20
CA LEU A 727 9.03 8.85 -10.24
C LEU A 727 10.44 9.29 -9.79
N LEU A 728 11.04 8.57 -8.83
CA LEU A 728 12.44 8.78 -8.44
C LEU A 728 13.40 8.42 -9.57
N ALA A 729 13.16 7.33 -10.30
CA ALA A 729 13.97 6.96 -11.47
C ALA A 729 13.84 8.00 -12.60
N VAL A 730 12.64 8.57 -12.82
CA VAL A 730 12.48 9.69 -13.76
C VAL A 730 13.27 10.92 -13.30
N ALA A 731 13.16 11.27 -12.02
CA ALA A 731 13.84 12.43 -11.45
C ALA A 731 15.38 12.29 -11.46
N SER A 732 15.90 11.09 -11.26
CA SER A 732 17.36 10.85 -11.32
C SER A 732 17.88 10.79 -12.76
N GLY A 733 17.02 10.46 -13.72
CA GLY A 733 17.34 10.32 -15.14
C GLY A 733 16.97 11.51 -16.03
N GLU A 734 16.64 12.69 -15.49
CA GLU A 734 16.08 13.81 -16.28
C GLU A 734 16.87 14.11 -17.57
N THR A 735 18.20 14.20 -17.48
CA THR A 735 19.09 14.44 -18.64
C THR A 735 19.05 13.30 -19.65
N GLU A 736 19.15 12.04 -19.20
CA GLU A 736 19.11 10.87 -20.09
C GLU A 736 17.75 10.66 -20.74
N LEU A 737 16.69 11.08 -20.05
CA LEU A 737 15.30 10.98 -20.49
C LEU A 737 14.86 12.18 -21.35
N GLY A 738 15.74 13.17 -21.57
CA GLY A 738 15.47 14.34 -22.40
C GLY A 738 14.46 15.31 -21.77
N LEU A 739 14.44 15.41 -20.44
CA LEU A 739 13.55 16.27 -19.67
C LEU A 739 14.20 17.60 -19.24
N ASP A 740 15.49 17.81 -19.55
CA ASP A 740 16.22 19.06 -19.30
C ASP A 740 15.71 20.18 -20.24
N GLY A 741 14.70 20.94 -19.76
CA GLY A 741 14.08 22.07 -20.46
C GLY A 741 13.93 23.31 -19.59
#